data_AF-A0A662R6Q7-F1
#
_entry.id   AF-A0A662R6Q7-F1
#
_cell.length_a   1.000
_cell.length_b   1.000
_cell.length_c   1.000
_cell.angle_alpha   90.00
_cell.angle_beta   90.00
_cell.angle_gamma   90.00
#
_symmetry.space_group_name_H-M   'P 1'
#
loop_
_entity.id
_entity.type
_entity.pdbx_description
1 polymer ?
#
loop_
_entity_poly.entity_id
_entity_poly.type
_entity_poly.pdbx_seq_one_letter_code
_entity_poly.pdbx_strand_id
1 'polypeptide(L)'
;MFNRNLYLIHGNLVCWFASWTLKTKKEVNTMNKHVIFALIILLCTAGMGMAEEIVDDYPELKDVSDFGGDLTIMHLLGYRATNISMEQLSFEKGDPNVLAMTRAGYATAVGGHSTEQCIDAVIATSGCTMGNKNLIIIHSCSEKPFWFVFCNQNTMEATYLRVNKNVLADYLDRESTTTDKYALYREFMEDDTVFEMVSKYNINAEELMANPDLWNDMLYTIGPADAMSIIYGADALARWSPPGLITGLQFHDHICPATLSGYFFSEIVLKELPLRSSADKYISISTPPWCKDDTMIQLLGISPAMRMVSEDIPEEMKEKFPSPPFGGGGGSGIGGAVIRWNSTTKHGDGIFLTFDKLKAIKLSDSGYLTSPTPEQRGLDVLKIICWMTENPQEAAKLHQVYKRFEVNEKELNELYTTGNNPLELLNILPKESGVAEGSGTHESGPVSKLNASALSIPDAKFPDVDVMPVASACDLQLSSDPNLQYFPVPPPEPDPTGDIGGDYPMLKSLSNFSVRGSPDNISIMHMIGFKACKVGMGLLRLKKNDPNLMVFTNAGYVASIDGESTEQCIDAIMDESGCTIGKDNLLMLRTGMHSRVWFAFLNRDSMDCVFLWVNDDVAKDYLDRERTEDHYTLMREFVQVRGDVLFTAYKLNVDAERLINEPSRWDMIEHHLGKTNAWSMVWGANVVVKHPIPEFIAIMQEHTHICAGSLAGYYMVDRIRSELPTIGGRECAVYKGGDMLVSLLPDCRNDAIMALLDTTPGRKGYFATKLSNEQIAKLPPEARSASTIYITWDEFSQHGKGIVLGFDTEKARELSGADYKNEPFWLCRLKCLTWMADHPDKCKSLVKVIKRFEVNDSATVRKLESVDVNPMVELGIAGESFATTGTGDGAAATTPFIPAAACMAIVLLAALLSRRR
;
A
#
# COMPACT_ATOMS: atom_id res chain seq x y z
N MET A 1 -3.04 10.29 62.88
CA MET A 1 -4.25 9.50 63.23
C MET A 1 -5.34 9.51 62.14
N PHE A 2 -5.07 9.99 60.93
CA PHE A 2 -6.04 10.02 59.81
C PHE A 2 -5.83 8.93 58.73
N ASN A 3 -4.80 8.07 58.85
CA ASN A 3 -4.47 7.05 57.84
C ASN A 3 -4.82 5.60 58.20
N ARG A 4 -5.51 5.35 59.33
CA ARG A 4 -5.97 4.00 59.71
C ARG A 4 -7.47 3.74 59.49
N ASN A 5 -8.25 4.78 59.21
CA ASN A 5 -9.71 4.65 59.02
C ASN A 5 -10.14 4.45 57.55
N LEU A 6 -9.29 4.76 56.55
CA LEU A 6 -9.62 4.49 55.14
C LEU A 6 -9.61 2.98 54.78
N TYR A 7 -8.67 2.22 55.37
CA TYR A 7 -8.57 0.77 55.14
C TYR A 7 -9.76 -0.02 55.71
N LEU A 8 -10.37 0.46 56.81
CA LEU A 8 -11.57 -0.13 57.39
C LEU A 8 -12.84 0.20 56.60
N ILE A 9 -12.86 1.29 55.83
CA ILE A 9 -14.00 1.64 54.96
C ILE A 9 -13.93 0.86 53.64
N HIS A 10 -12.73 0.68 53.05
CA HIS A 10 -12.54 -0.12 51.84
C HIS A 10 -12.79 -1.63 52.07
N GLY A 11 -12.29 -2.21 53.16
CA GLY A 11 -12.53 -3.63 53.47
C GLY A 11 -13.99 -3.98 53.73
N ASN A 12 -14.76 -3.04 54.29
CA ASN A 12 -16.20 -3.24 54.54
C ASN A 12 -17.05 -3.01 53.29
N LEU A 13 -16.67 -2.13 52.36
CA LEU A 13 -17.39 -1.94 51.09
C LEU A 13 -17.29 -3.18 50.18
N VAL A 14 -16.10 -3.81 50.12
CA VAL A 14 -15.86 -5.02 49.32
C VAL A 14 -16.62 -6.23 49.89
N CYS A 15 -16.69 -6.36 51.22
CA CYS A 15 -17.52 -7.41 51.85
C CYS A 15 -19.02 -7.16 51.68
N TRP A 16 -19.46 -5.90 51.58
CA TRP A 16 -20.87 -5.57 51.34
C TRP A 16 -21.28 -5.88 49.88
N PHE A 17 -20.40 -5.60 48.91
CA PHE A 17 -20.63 -5.94 47.50
C PHE A 17 -20.62 -7.46 47.23
N ALA A 18 -19.71 -8.22 47.85
CA ALA A 18 -19.66 -9.67 47.73
C ALA A 18 -20.87 -10.38 48.39
N SER A 19 -21.48 -9.77 49.41
CA SER A 19 -22.71 -10.29 50.01
C SER A 19 -23.98 -9.90 49.23
N TRP A 20 -23.91 -8.93 48.31
CA TRP A 20 -25.05 -8.45 47.53
C TRP A 20 -25.24 -9.24 46.22
N THR A 21 -24.17 -9.79 45.64
CA THR A 21 -24.22 -10.63 44.42
C THR A 21 -24.86 -12.01 44.63
N LEU A 22 -25.25 -12.35 45.86
CA LEU A 22 -25.92 -13.61 46.21
C LEU A 22 -27.24 -13.37 46.96
N LYS A 23 -28.17 -12.57 46.41
CA LYS A 23 -29.63 -12.75 46.63
C LYS A 23 -30.52 -11.90 45.69
N THR A 24 -31.24 -12.63 44.84
CA THR A 24 -32.55 -12.32 44.24
C THR A 24 -32.71 -11.09 43.32
N LYS A 25 -32.98 -11.39 42.04
CA LYS A 25 -33.70 -10.54 41.06
C LYS A 25 -35.05 -10.04 41.63
N LYS A 26 -35.06 -8.98 42.43
CA LYS A 26 -36.30 -8.21 42.69
C LYS A 26 -36.13 -6.76 43.18
N GLU A 27 -34.92 -6.24 43.35
CA GLU A 27 -34.71 -4.86 43.87
C GLU A 27 -33.87 -3.94 42.96
N VAL A 28 -33.81 -4.20 41.65
CA VAL A 28 -33.07 -3.31 40.69
C VAL A 28 -33.94 -2.13 40.21
N ASN A 29 -35.24 -2.08 40.53
CA ASN A 29 -36.16 -1.07 39.98
C ASN A 29 -36.25 0.25 40.77
N THR A 30 -35.38 0.50 41.74
CA THR A 30 -35.41 1.74 42.57
C THR A 30 -34.06 2.43 42.70
N MET A 31 -33.10 2.19 41.79
CA MET A 31 -31.84 2.94 41.77
C MET A 31 -32.01 4.24 40.99
N ASN A 32 -31.85 5.37 41.69
CA ASN A 32 -32.06 6.71 41.15
C ASN A 32 -31.07 6.99 39.99
N LYS A 33 -31.57 7.45 38.83
CA LYS A 33 -30.77 7.73 37.63
C LYS A 33 -29.55 8.63 37.92
N HIS A 34 -29.66 9.50 38.91
CA HIS A 34 -28.57 10.37 39.36
C HIS A 34 -27.40 9.65 40.03
N VAL A 35 -27.62 8.50 40.68
CA VAL A 35 -26.55 7.73 41.35
C VAL A 35 -25.76 6.90 40.34
N ILE A 36 -26.45 6.36 39.32
CA ILE A 36 -25.80 5.71 38.18
C ILE A 36 -24.97 6.73 37.39
N PHE A 37 -25.54 7.91 37.12
CA PHE A 37 -24.84 8.99 36.44
C PHE A 37 -23.62 9.49 37.24
N ALA A 38 -23.75 9.61 38.57
CA ALA A 38 -22.63 10.00 39.44
C ALA A 38 -21.53 8.93 39.51
N LEU A 39 -21.87 7.64 39.52
CA LEU A 39 -20.89 6.55 39.49
C LEU A 39 -20.17 6.45 38.14
N ILE A 40 -20.88 6.69 37.04
CA ILE A 40 -20.27 6.76 35.69
C ILE A 40 -19.35 7.97 35.61
N ILE A 41 -19.76 9.15 36.11
CA ILE A 41 -18.89 10.32 36.20
C ILE A 41 -17.67 10.01 37.07
N LEU A 42 -17.82 9.38 38.24
CA LEU A 42 -16.71 9.06 39.14
C LEU A 42 -15.70 8.09 38.51
N LEU A 43 -16.19 7.09 37.75
CA LEU A 43 -15.36 6.13 37.01
C LEU A 43 -14.65 6.78 35.82
N CYS A 44 -15.31 7.70 35.11
CA CYS A 44 -14.68 8.47 34.02
C CYS A 44 -13.65 9.48 34.55
N THR A 45 -13.91 10.14 35.68
CA THR A 45 -12.95 11.09 36.29
C THR A 45 -11.75 10.40 36.94
N ALA A 46 -11.92 9.17 37.44
CA ALA A 46 -10.81 8.39 38.00
C ALA A 46 -9.85 7.87 36.92
N GLY A 47 -10.33 7.66 35.68
CA GLY A 47 -9.47 7.33 34.53
C GLY A 47 -8.70 8.54 33.99
N MET A 48 -9.34 9.72 33.93
CA MET A 48 -8.69 10.96 33.45
C MET A 48 -7.64 11.52 34.42
N GLY A 49 -7.85 11.40 35.74
CA GLY A 49 -6.90 11.92 36.73
C GLY A 49 -5.59 11.13 36.88
N MET A 50 -5.51 9.89 36.36
CA MET A 50 -4.34 9.00 36.54
C MET A 50 -3.34 9.08 35.37
N ALA A 51 -3.76 9.54 34.19
CA ALA A 51 -2.84 9.82 33.06
C ALA A 51 -2.19 11.20 33.17
N GLU A 52 -2.79 12.14 33.90
CA GLU A 52 -2.14 13.42 34.25
C GLU A 52 -0.89 13.19 35.14
N GLU A 53 -0.87 12.15 35.98
CA GLU A 53 0.25 11.88 36.89
C GLU A 53 1.55 11.44 36.17
N ILE A 54 1.48 10.73 35.03
CA ILE A 54 2.72 10.37 34.29
C ILE A 54 3.33 11.59 33.59
N VAL A 55 2.49 12.57 33.21
CA VAL A 55 2.96 13.84 32.63
C VAL A 55 3.67 14.68 33.68
N ASP A 56 3.30 14.58 34.96
CA ASP A 56 4.04 15.25 36.04
C ASP A 56 5.48 14.71 36.18
N ASP A 57 5.66 13.40 35.99
CA ASP A 57 6.99 12.75 36.02
C ASP A 57 7.79 12.98 34.72
N TYR A 58 7.09 13.08 33.58
CA TYR A 58 7.67 13.30 32.24
C TYR A 58 6.93 14.42 31.50
N PRO A 59 7.24 15.70 31.77
CA PRO A 59 6.48 16.85 31.26
C PRO A 59 6.39 16.93 29.74
N GLU A 60 7.36 16.40 29.00
CA GLU A 60 7.35 16.40 27.53
C GLU A 60 6.25 15.50 26.95
N LEU A 61 5.73 14.54 27.73
CA LEU A 61 4.56 13.73 27.32
C LEU A 61 3.30 14.56 27.15
N LYS A 62 3.26 15.80 27.65
CA LYS A 62 2.15 16.72 27.42
C LYS A 62 1.92 16.97 25.93
N ASP A 63 2.98 17.15 25.15
CA ASP A 63 2.86 17.37 23.71
C ASP A 63 2.30 16.12 23.01
N VAL A 64 2.70 14.93 23.48
CA VAL A 64 2.18 13.65 22.99
C VAL A 64 0.71 13.50 23.33
N SER A 65 0.27 13.84 24.55
CA SER A 65 -1.14 13.73 24.92
C SER A 65 -2.03 14.77 24.22
N ASP A 66 -1.52 16.00 24.08
CA ASP A 66 -2.25 17.08 23.41
C ASP A 66 -2.47 16.76 21.92
N PHE A 67 -1.52 16.04 21.30
CA PHE A 67 -1.58 15.61 19.90
C PHE A 67 -2.34 14.28 19.71
N GLY A 68 -1.87 13.21 20.34
CA GLY A 68 -2.36 11.82 20.18
C GLY A 68 -3.57 11.46 21.04
N GLY A 69 -3.91 12.26 22.05
CA GLY A 69 -5.00 12.00 22.99
C GLY A 69 -4.53 11.22 24.23
N ASP A 70 -5.36 10.31 24.74
CA ASP A 70 -5.03 9.55 25.95
C ASP A 70 -3.76 8.72 25.75
N LEU A 71 -2.79 8.87 26.67
CA LEU A 71 -1.51 8.16 26.60
C LEU A 71 -1.69 6.64 26.73
N THR A 72 -0.91 5.91 25.95
CA THR A 72 -0.85 4.44 25.92
C THR A 72 0.59 3.94 25.91
N ILE A 73 0.81 2.65 26.14
CA ILE A 73 2.12 2.00 26.02
C ILE A 73 2.75 2.26 24.64
N MET A 74 1.97 2.30 23.55
CA MET A 74 2.50 2.62 22.22
C MET A 74 2.96 4.08 22.09
N HIS A 75 2.24 5.03 22.70
CA HIS A 75 2.70 6.41 22.77
C HIS A 75 4.02 6.52 23.54
N LEU A 76 4.11 5.83 24.69
CA LEU A 76 5.32 5.82 25.51
C LEU A 76 6.50 5.17 24.77
N LEU A 77 6.27 4.10 23.99
CA LEU A 77 7.30 3.45 23.18
C LEU A 77 7.89 4.41 22.14
N GLY A 78 7.03 5.08 21.37
CA GLY A 78 7.46 6.06 20.38
C GLY A 78 8.21 7.23 21.03
N TYR A 79 7.69 7.77 22.14
CA TYR A 79 8.35 8.82 22.93
C TYR A 79 9.75 8.40 23.41
N ARG A 80 9.87 7.20 24.00
CA ARG A 80 11.17 6.68 24.47
C ARG A 80 12.14 6.52 23.32
N ALA A 81 11.70 5.95 22.20
CA ALA A 81 12.56 5.78 21.03
C ALA A 81 13.10 7.12 20.52
N THR A 82 12.22 8.12 20.41
CA THR A 82 12.61 9.47 19.98
C THR A 82 13.57 10.14 20.95
N ASN A 83 13.32 10.09 22.26
CA ASN A 83 14.19 10.75 23.25
C ASN A 83 15.58 10.14 23.31
N ILE A 84 15.69 8.80 23.26
CA ILE A 84 16.99 8.12 23.19
C ILE A 84 17.76 8.61 21.95
N SER A 85 17.09 8.74 20.81
CA SER A 85 17.70 9.26 19.59
C SER A 85 18.09 10.73 19.67
N MET A 86 17.25 11.59 20.25
CA MET A 86 17.55 13.01 20.47
C MET A 86 18.81 13.19 21.32
N GLU A 87 18.95 12.42 22.41
CA GLU A 87 20.13 12.44 23.25
C GLU A 87 21.38 11.97 22.48
N GLN A 88 21.31 10.80 21.82
CA GLN A 88 22.47 10.20 21.16
C GLN A 88 22.93 10.96 19.91
N LEU A 89 22.02 11.63 19.19
CA LEU A 89 22.30 12.40 17.98
C LEU A 89 22.39 13.91 18.23
N SER A 90 22.13 14.34 19.47
CA SER A 90 22.21 15.74 19.91
C SER A 90 21.38 16.70 19.06
N PHE A 91 20.11 16.36 18.81
CA PHE A 91 19.16 17.24 18.12
C PHE A 91 17.98 17.61 19.01
N GLU A 92 17.34 18.74 18.69
CA GLU A 92 16.15 19.24 19.37
C GLU A 92 14.90 19.07 18.52
N LYS A 93 13.72 19.13 19.16
CA LYS A 93 12.43 19.05 18.47
C LYS A 93 12.35 20.09 17.35
N GLY A 94 11.99 19.64 16.16
CA GLY A 94 11.88 20.47 14.97
C GLY A 94 13.20 20.68 14.20
N ASP A 95 14.27 19.95 14.53
CA ASP A 95 15.51 20.02 13.74
C ASP A 95 15.24 19.61 12.28
N PRO A 96 15.46 20.53 11.31
CA PRO A 96 15.15 20.30 9.91
C PRO A 96 16.03 19.25 9.24
N ASN A 97 17.15 18.86 9.87
CA ASN A 97 18.13 17.94 9.30
C ASN A 97 17.98 16.53 9.87
N VAL A 98 16.92 16.25 10.62
CA VAL A 98 16.67 14.92 11.17
C VAL A 98 15.66 14.20 10.30
N LEU A 99 16.04 13.01 9.83
CA LEU A 99 15.19 12.05 9.16
C LEU A 99 14.79 10.94 10.14
N ALA A 100 13.50 10.79 10.41
CA ALA A 100 12.94 9.68 11.15
C ALA A 100 12.40 8.62 10.16
N MET A 101 12.67 7.35 10.45
CA MET A 101 12.12 6.21 9.74
C MET A 101 11.59 5.19 10.75
N THR A 102 10.46 4.54 10.46
CA THR A 102 9.90 3.52 11.35
C THR A 102 9.10 2.48 10.58
N ARG A 103 9.03 1.27 11.15
CA ARG A 103 8.09 0.21 10.72
C ARG A 103 6.77 0.21 11.52
N ALA A 104 6.53 1.22 12.35
CA ALA A 104 5.23 1.44 12.97
C ALA A 104 4.15 1.67 11.89
N GLY A 105 2.90 1.31 12.20
CA GLY A 105 1.74 1.51 11.34
C GLY A 105 1.46 0.36 10.36
N TYR A 106 0.83 0.67 9.22
CA TYR A 106 0.42 -0.29 8.17
C TYR A 106 -0.13 -1.61 8.76
N ALA A 107 0.49 -2.76 8.49
CA ALA A 107 0.08 -4.06 8.99
C ALA A 107 0.93 -4.56 10.16
N THR A 108 1.74 -3.69 10.79
CA THR A 108 2.56 -4.04 11.94
C THR A 108 1.71 -4.01 13.21
N ALA A 109 1.38 -5.19 13.73
CA ALA A 109 0.71 -5.37 15.01
C ALA A 109 1.60 -6.16 15.98
N VAL A 110 1.45 -5.86 17.27
CA VAL A 110 2.10 -6.58 18.38
C VAL A 110 1.02 -7.02 19.36
N GLY A 111 0.89 -8.32 19.60
CA GLY A 111 -0.20 -8.86 20.43
C GLY A 111 -1.61 -8.59 19.89
N GLY A 112 -1.76 -8.28 18.59
CA GLY A 112 -3.04 -7.85 18.00
C GLY A 112 -3.36 -6.36 18.18
N HIS A 113 -2.46 -5.58 18.77
CA HIS A 113 -2.58 -4.13 18.90
C HIS A 113 -1.86 -3.40 17.76
N SER A 114 -2.46 -2.31 17.29
CA SER A 114 -1.87 -1.39 16.31
C SER A 114 -0.58 -0.75 16.84
N THR A 115 0.37 -0.46 15.96
CA THR A 115 1.56 0.33 16.28
C THR A 115 1.45 1.80 15.83
N GLU A 116 0.33 2.21 15.22
CA GLU A 116 0.13 3.56 14.65
C GLU A 116 0.32 4.69 15.70
N GLN A 117 -0.03 4.45 16.97
CA GLN A 117 0.16 5.43 18.05
C GLN A 117 1.63 5.80 18.30
N CYS A 118 2.58 4.95 17.88
CA CYS A 118 4.00 5.31 17.94
C CYS A 118 4.32 6.48 17.00
N ILE A 119 3.63 6.59 15.85
CA ILE A 119 3.84 7.66 14.87
C ILE A 119 3.42 9.01 15.46
N ASP A 120 2.30 9.05 16.19
CA ASP A 120 1.85 10.28 16.86
C ASP A 120 2.88 10.76 17.89
N ALA A 121 3.45 9.84 18.66
CA ALA A 121 4.50 10.16 19.62
C ALA A 121 5.81 10.61 18.94
N VAL A 122 6.21 9.98 17.83
CA VAL A 122 7.38 10.42 17.04
C VAL A 122 7.17 11.85 16.54
N ILE A 123 6.01 12.15 15.92
CA ILE A 123 5.66 13.49 15.45
C ILE A 123 5.72 14.50 16.58
N ALA A 124 5.02 14.23 17.69
CA ALA A 124 4.90 15.15 18.80
C ALA A 124 6.24 15.39 19.53
N THR A 125 7.13 14.39 19.57
CA THR A 125 8.40 14.47 20.30
C THR A 125 9.52 15.03 19.43
N SER A 126 9.71 14.54 18.20
CA SER A 126 10.82 14.99 17.34
C SER A 126 10.47 16.19 16.46
N GLY A 127 9.19 16.42 16.16
CA GLY A 127 8.76 17.38 15.13
C GLY A 127 9.00 16.90 13.69
N CYS A 128 9.42 15.65 13.48
CA CYS A 128 9.49 15.04 12.16
C CYS A 128 8.06 14.75 11.66
N THR A 129 7.74 15.16 10.44
CA THR A 129 6.42 14.95 9.83
C THR A 129 6.53 14.47 8.39
N MET A 130 5.46 13.88 7.87
CA MET A 130 5.41 13.52 6.45
C MET A 130 5.41 14.77 5.57
N GLY A 131 4.72 15.85 5.98
CA GLY A 131 4.72 17.12 5.24
C GLY A 131 6.10 17.77 5.14
N ASN A 132 6.96 17.58 6.14
CA ASN A 132 8.37 17.98 6.11
C ASN A 132 9.29 17.02 5.36
N LYS A 133 8.74 15.91 4.83
CA LYS A 133 9.47 14.83 4.14
C LYS A 133 10.61 14.25 4.97
N ASN A 134 10.47 14.29 6.29
CA ASN A 134 11.50 13.84 7.23
C ASN A 134 10.95 12.85 8.27
N LEU A 135 9.75 12.31 8.05
CA LEU A 135 9.23 11.11 8.68
C LEU A 135 8.79 10.12 7.59
N ILE A 136 9.40 8.94 7.58
CA ILE A 136 9.11 7.89 6.59
C ILE A 136 8.58 6.66 7.29
N ILE A 137 7.32 6.34 6.99
CA ILE A 137 6.63 5.16 7.50
C ILE A 137 6.83 4.03 6.49
N ILE A 138 7.58 2.99 6.88
CA ILE A 138 7.92 1.86 6.04
C ILE A 138 6.83 0.79 6.13
N HIS A 139 6.30 0.37 4.98
CA HIS A 139 5.40 -0.77 4.85
C HIS A 139 6.07 -2.04 5.39
N SER A 140 5.38 -2.70 6.32
CA SER A 140 5.85 -3.93 6.93
C SER A 140 4.68 -4.81 7.36
N CYS A 141 4.96 -6.09 7.55
CA CYS A 141 4.02 -7.04 8.15
C CYS A 141 4.36 -7.30 9.63
N SER A 142 3.36 -7.76 10.38
CA SER A 142 3.46 -8.05 11.81
C SER A 142 4.60 -9.02 12.18
N GLU A 143 5.06 -9.83 11.23
CA GLU A 143 6.10 -10.84 11.45
C GLU A 143 7.53 -10.36 11.21
N LYS A 144 7.74 -9.13 10.72
CA LYS A 144 9.07 -8.51 10.56
C LYS A 144 9.55 -7.80 11.83
N PRO A 145 10.85 -7.49 11.99
CA PRO A 145 11.33 -6.69 13.12
C PRO A 145 10.64 -5.33 13.17
N PHE A 146 10.28 -4.89 14.38
CA PHE A 146 9.72 -3.56 14.62
C PHE A 146 10.81 -2.65 15.18
N TRP A 147 11.09 -1.55 14.50
CA TRP A 147 12.18 -0.64 14.86
C TRP A 147 11.87 0.84 14.58
N PHE A 148 12.68 1.69 15.18
CA PHE A 148 12.77 3.13 14.95
C PHE A 148 14.19 3.51 14.55
N VAL A 149 14.31 4.41 13.57
CA VAL A 149 15.59 4.95 13.11
C VAL A 149 15.48 6.46 13.04
N PHE A 150 16.51 7.14 13.52
CA PHE A 150 16.68 8.58 13.37
C PHE A 150 18.07 8.81 12.79
N CYS A 151 18.18 9.70 11.80
CA CYS A 151 19.43 10.07 11.16
C CYS A 151 19.58 11.59 11.18
N ASN A 152 20.68 12.09 11.73
CA ASN A 152 21.06 13.49 11.61
C ASN A 152 21.80 13.67 10.27
N GLN A 153 21.13 14.21 9.26
CA GLN A 153 21.63 14.34 7.89
C GLN A 153 22.84 15.27 7.74
N ASN A 154 23.16 16.11 8.74
CA ASN A 154 24.39 16.91 8.72
C ASN A 154 25.63 16.08 9.05
N THR A 155 25.48 15.14 9.97
CA THR A 155 26.57 14.28 10.46
C THR A 155 26.56 12.90 9.82
N MET A 156 25.41 12.51 9.24
CA MET A 156 25.08 11.16 8.83
C MET A 156 25.26 10.13 9.95
N GLU A 157 25.14 10.55 11.21
CA GLU A 157 24.99 9.63 12.34
C GLU A 157 23.52 9.20 12.45
N ALA A 158 23.29 7.90 12.64
CA ALA A 158 21.97 7.33 12.79
C ALA A 158 21.87 6.42 14.01
N THR A 159 20.76 6.50 14.73
CA THR A 159 20.39 5.54 15.78
C THR A 159 19.43 4.50 15.23
N TYR A 160 19.59 3.25 15.63
CA TYR A 160 18.70 2.14 15.35
C TYR A 160 18.21 1.53 16.66
N LEU A 161 16.89 1.47 16.84
CA LEU A 161 16.25 0.92 18.03
C LEU A 161 15.30 -0.20 17.64
N ARG A 162 15.62 -1.43 18.02
CA ARG A 162 14.80 -2.62 17.73
C ARG A 162 13.99 -3.00 18.95
N VAL A 163 12.68 -3.13 18.76
CA VAL A 163 11.70 -3.40 19.81
C VAL A 163 11.64 -4.90 20.11
N ASN A 164 11.72 -5.25 21.39
CA ASN A 164 11.42 -6.58 21.87
C ASN A 164 9.90 -6.81 21.86
N LYS A 165 9.38 -7.42 20.79
CA LYS A 165 7.94 -7.65 20.61
C LYS A 165 7.30 -8.49 21.71
N ASN A 166 8.05 -9.38 22.36
CA ASN A 166 7.52 -10.22 23.43
C ASN A 166 7.30 -9.42 24.72
N VAL A 167 8.28 -8.59 25.09
CA VAL A 167 8.16 -7.68 26.24
C VAL A 167 7.04 -6.67 25.99
N LEU A 168 7.01 -6.06 24.80
CA LEU A 168 5.95 -5.12 24.44
C LEU A 168 4.55 -5.77 24.50
N ALA A 169 4.40 -7.00 24.00
CA ALA A 169 3.12 -7.71 24.05
C ALA A 169 2.61 -7.92 25.49
N ASP A 170 3.50 -8.25 26.44
CA ASP A 170 3.13 -8.38 27.86
C ASP A 170 2.60 -7.05 28.42
N TYR A 171 3.26 -5.93 28.14
CA TYR A 171 2.78 -4.62 28.58
C TYR A 171 1.42 -4.24 27.98
N LEU A 172 1.19 -4.55 26.71
CA LEU A 172 -0.09 -4.27 26.03
C LEU A 172 -1.23 -5.11 26.62
N ASP A 173 -0.98 -6.40 26.89
CA ASP A 173 -1.94 -7.28 27.56
C ASP A 173 -2.28 -6.75 28.96
N ARG A 174 -1.27 -6.28 29.71
CA ARG A 174 -1.45 -5.69 31.05
C ARG A 174 -2.17 -4.34 31.00
N GLU A 175 -1.87 -3.50 30.02
CA GLU A 175 -2.55 -2.20 29.82
C GLU A 175 -4.05 -2.40 29.61
N SER A 176 -4.43 -3.44 28.86
CA SER A 176 -5.83 -3.74 28.58
C SER A 176 -6.64 -4.20 29.80
N THR A 177 -5.96 -4.63 30.87
CA THR A 177 -6.60 -5.26 32.05
C THR A 177 -6.38 -4.50 33.36
N THR A 178 -5.36 -3.64 33.46
CA THR A 178 -5.07 -2.90 34.69
C THR A 178 -6.04 -1.75 34.93
N THR A 179 -6.31 -1.47 36.21
CA THR A 179 -6.98 -0.23 36.65
C THR A 179 -5.99 0.85 37.09
N ASP A 180 -4.73 0.48 37.35
CA ASP A 180 -3.66 1.39 37.74
C ASP A 180 -2.70 1.56 36.56
N LYS A 181 -3.07 2.45 35.64
CA LYS A 181 -2.27 2.76 34.45
C LYS A 181 -0.98 3.50 34.80
N TYR A 182 -1.01 4.37 35.81
CA TYR A 182 0.16 5.15 36.21
C TYR A 182 1.32 4.25 36.65
N ALA A 183 1.07 3.27 37.53
CA ALA A 183 2.11 2.34 37.96
C ALA A 183 2.68 1.52 36.79
N LEU A 184 1.82 1.07 35.87
CA LEU A 184 2.23 0.34 34.67
C LEU A 184 3.09 1.21 33.75
N TYR A 185 2.68 2.47 33.53
CA TYR A 185 3.39 3.40 32.66
C TYR A 185 4.76 3.76 33.25
N ARG A 186 4.87 4.00 34.56
CA ARG A 186 6.16 4.21 35.20
C ARG A 186 7.09 3.01 35.05
N GLU A 187 6.57 1.80 35.30
CA GLU A 187 7.32 0.56 35.09
C GLU A 187 7.82 0.46 33.64
N PHE A 188 6.94 0.71 32.67
CA PHE A 188 7.29 0.70 31.26
C PHE A 188 8.36 1.75 30.92
N MET A 189 8.32 2.94 31.53
CA MET A 189 9.28 4.01 31.25
C MET A 189 10.69 3.67 31.77
N GLU A 190 10.80 2.86 32.82
CA GLU A 190 12.06 2.42 33.44
C GLU A 190 12.59 1.09 32.86
N ASP A 191 11.81 0.38 32.05
CA ASP A 191 12.18 -0.94 31.53
C ASP A 191 13.06 -0.86 30.27
N ASP A 192 14.36 -1.04 30.42
CA ASP A 192 15.32 -1.04 29.31
C ASP A 192 15.19 -2.28 28.41
N THR A 193 14.46 -3.33 28.81
CA THR A 193 14.32 -4.56 28.01
C THR A 193 13.28 -4.45 26.89
N VAL A 194 12.51 -3.36 26.83
CA VAL A 194 11.58 -3.07 25.73
C VAL A 194 12.30 -2.93 24.39
N PHE A 195 13.56 -2.48 24.41
CA PHE A 195 14.43 -2.47 23.24
C PHE A 195 15.43 -3.60 23.38
N GLU A 196 15.38 -4.58 22.49
CA GLU A 196 16.40 -5.64 22.45
C GLU A 196 17.71 -5.15 21.82
N MET A 197 17.67 -4.00 21.15
CA MET A 197 18.86 -3.35 20.59
C MET A 197 18.68 -1.84 20.52
N VAL A 198 19.73 -1.12 20.92
CA VAL A 198 19.91 0.32 20.71
C VAL A 198 21.34 0.53 20.23
N SER A 199 21.50 0.95 18.99
CA SER A 199 22.80 1.13 18.34
C SER A 199 22.90 2.49 17.69
N LYS A 200 24.13 3.03 17.60
CA LYS A 200 24.45 4.25 16.87
C LYS A 200 25.53 3.94 15.83
N TYR A 201 25.31 4.41 14.61
CA TYR A 201 26.19 4.18 13.48
C TYR A 201 26.47 5.49 12.74
N ASN A 202 27.65 5.61 12.15
CA ASN A 202 27.86 6.57 11.07
C ASN A 202 27.52 5.88 9.75
N ILE A 203 26.51 6.41 9.06
CA ILE A 203 25.98 5.84 7.82
C ILE A 203 26.47 6.56 6.57
N ASN A 204 27.35 7.56 6.71
CA ASN A 204 27.89 8.31 5.58
C ASN A 204 28.46 7.37 4.50
N ALA A 205 27.91 7.44 3.28
CA ALA A 205 28.31 6.54 2.21
C ALA A 205 29.80 6.62 1.87
N GLU A 206 30.41 7.81 1.87
CA GLU A 206 31.85 7.97 1.59
C GLU A 206 32.72 7.29 2.66
N GLU A 207 32.35 7.40 3.94
CA GLU A 207 33.04 6.75 5.06
C GLU A 207 32.90 5.23 5.02
N LEU A 208 31.69 4.72 4.75
CA LEU A 208 31.46 3.27 4.61
C LEU A 208 32.25 2.67 3.44
N MET A 209 32.37 3.40 2.33
CA MET A 209 33.19 2.97 1.19
C MET A 209 34.69 3.03 1.49
N ALA A 210 35.14 4.00 2.29
CA ALA A 210 36.53 4.14 2.70
C ALA A 210 36.92 3.14 3.80
N ASN A 211 35.97 2.72 4.63
CA ASN A 211 36.16 1.79 5.73
C ASN A 211 35.07 0.69 5.73
N PRO A 212 35.23 -0.35 4.88
CA PRO A 212 34.24 -1.43 4.75
C PRO A 212 33.93 -2.21 6.03
N ASP A 213 34.81 -2.18 7.04
CA ASP A 213 34.57 -2.85 8.31
C ASP A 213 33.38 -2.25 9.06
N LEU A 214 33.11 -0.96 8.90
CA LEU A 214 31.93 -0.29 9.49
C LEU A 214 30.63 -0.83 8.87
N TRP A 215 30.62 -1.02 7.56
CA TRP A 215 29.49 -1.62 6.85
C TRP A 215 29.30 -3.09 7.27
N ASN A 216 30.38 -3.86 7.34
CA ASN A 216 30.35 -5.25 7.77
C ASN A 216 29.79 -5.39 9.19
N ASP A 217 30.26 -4.56 10.13
CA ASP A 217 29.77 -4.54 11.51
C ASP A 217 28.26 -4.31 11.59
N MET A 218 27.75 -3.35 10.81
CA MET A 218 26.30 -3.11 10.72
C MET A 218 25.56 -4.33 10.15
N LEU A 219 26.04 -4.90 9.04
CA LEU A 219 25.44 -6.09 8.43
C LEU A 219 25.34 -7.28 9.39
N TYR A 220 26.36 -7.50 10.22
CA TYR A 220 26.38 -8.59 11.19
C TYR A 220 25.52 -8.31 12.42
N THR A 221 25.39 -7.04 12.82
CA THR A 221 24.70 -6.66 14.05
C THR A 221 23.19 -6.53 13.85
N ILE A 222 22.76 -5.74 12.86
CA ILE A 222 21.32 -5.46 12.65
C ILE A 222 20.74 -6.26 11.47
N GLY A 223 21.60 -6.94 10.71
CA GLY A 223 21.21 -7.72 9.55
C GLY A 223 21.16 -6.90 8.25
N PRO A 224 21.29 -7.56 7.09
CA PRO A 224 21.38 -6.89 5.80
C PRO A 224 20.14 -6.07 5.43
N ALA A 225 18.94 -6.57 5.76
CA ALA A 225 17.70 -5.88 5.42
C ALA A 225 17.60 -4.52 6.10
N ASP A 226 17.71 -4.49 7.42
CA ASP A 226 17.58 -3.26 8.18
C ASP A 226 18.76 -2.31 7.88
N ALA A 227 19.98 -2.83 7.71
CA ALA A 227 21.13 -2.02 7.29
C ALA A 227 20.91 -1.32 5.94
N MET A 228 20.33 -2.02 4.96
CA MET A 228 20.00 -1.43 3.65
C MET A 228 18.83 -0.46 3.72
N SER A 229 17.78 -0.75 4.49
CA SER A 229 16.68 0.19 4.72
C SER A 229 17.18 1.54 5.23
N ILE A 230 18.15 1.51 6.14
CA ILE A 230 18.72 2.72 6.74
C ILE A 230 19.65 3.43 5.77
N ILE A 231 20.74 2.77 5.36
CA ILE A 231 21.80 3.42 4.60
C ILE A 231 21.30 3.80 3.20
N TYR A 232 20.66 2.87 2.49
CA TYR A 232 20.26 3.15 1.11
C TYR A 232 19.10 4.13 1.05
N GLY A 233 18.26 4.21 2.09
CA GLY A 233 17.22 5.22 2.21
C GLY A 233 17.79 6.61 2.53
N ALA A 234 18.47 6.74 3.67
CA ALA A 234 18.92 8.03 4.20
C ALA A 234 19.94 8.74 3.29
N ASP A 235 20.96 8.03 2.80
CA ASP A 235 21.97 8.62 1.91
C ASP A 235 21.39 9.04 0.55
N ALA A 236 20.46 8.25 0.00
CA ALA A 236 19.82 8.57 -1.26
C ALA A 236 18.97 9.84 -1.13
N LEU A 237 18.14 9.92 -0.09
CA LEU A 237 17.25 11.06 0.13
C LEU A 237 18.00 12.34 0.51
N ALA A 238 19.15 12.23 1.18
CA ALA A 238 20.03 13.37 1.45
C ALA A 238 20.61 13.98 0.15
N ARG A 239 20.76 13.18 -0.92
CA ARG A 239 21.28 13.63 -2.23
C ARG A 239 20.17 14.08 -3.17
N TRP A 240 19.09 13.31 -3.28
CA TRP A 240 17.99 13.58 -4.22
C TRP A 240 16.68 12.91 -3.78
N SER A 241 15.70 13.73 -3.42
CA SER A 241 14.37 13.30 -2.98
C SER A 241 13.26 13.93 -3.83
N PRO A 242 13.10 13.51 -5.09
CA PRO A 242 12.03 14.02 -5.94
C PRO A 242 10.65 13.54 -5.44
N PRO A 243 9.55 14.24 -5.78
CA PRO A 243 8.20 13.79 -5.47
C PRO A 243 7.96 12.36 -5.94
N GLY A 244 7.39 11.52 -5.08
CA GLY A 244 7.08 10.12 -5.39
C GLY A 244 8.18 9.11 -5.07
N LEU A 245 9.48 9.46 -5.05
CA LEU A 245 10.54 8.47 -4.72
C LEU A 245 10.40 7.90 -3.30
N ILE A 246 10.00 8.74 -2.33
CA ILE A 246 9.74 8.32 -0.94
C ILE A 246 8.71 7.19 -0.90
N THR A 247 7.69 7.20 -1.74
CA THR A 247 6.67 6.12 -1.74
C THR A 247 7.22 4.79 -2.21
N GLY A 248 8.21 4.79 -3.11
CA GLY A 248 8.96 3.60 -3.47
C GLY A 248 9.76 3.06 -2.29
N LEU A 249 10.38 3.94 -1.49
CA LEU A 249 11.05 3.57 -0.24
C LEU A 249 10.07 3.04 0.80
N GLN A 250 8.93 3.71 1.02
CA GLN A 250 7.90 3.28 1.97
C GLN A 250 7.43 1.86 1.65
N PHE A 251 7.17 1.54 0.38
CA PHE A 251 6.67 0.23 -0.01
C PHE A 251 7.76 -0.84 -0.11
N HIS A 252 8.94 -0.50 -0.66
CA HIS A 252 10.03 -1.45 -0.91
C HIS A 252 11.03 -1.59 0.26
N ASP A 253 10.95 -0.75 1.29
CA ASP A 253 11.80 -0.70 2.50
C ASP A 253 13.20 -0.10 2.27
N HIS A 254 13.72 -0.05 1.05
CA HIS A 254 15.00 0.60 0.71
C HIS A 254 15.04 1.18 -0.71
N ILE A 255 15.98 2.10 -0.97
CA ILE A 255 16.23 2.67 -2.31
C ILE A 255 17.44 1.97 -2.95
N CYS A 256 17.20 0.95 -3.78
CA CYS A 256 18.26 0.35 -4.60
C CYS A 256 18.28 0.96 -6.02
N PRO A 257 19.30 0.66 -6.85
CA PRO A 257 19.33 1.10 -8.24
C PRO A 257 18.08 0.71 -9.04
N ALA A 258 17.46 -0.42 -8.69
CA ALA A 258 16.22 -0.88 -9.30
C ALA A 258 14.98 -0.09 -8.82
N THR A 259 14.89 0.28 -7.55
CA THR A 259 13.85 1.20 -7.03
C THR A 259 13.92 2.54 -7.77
N LEU A 260 15.14 3.07 -7.97
CA LEU A 260 15.38 4.26 -8.79
C LEU A 260 14.99 4.04 -10.25
N SER A 261 15.29 2.88 -10.84
CA SER A 261 14.82 2.53 -12.19
C SER A 261 13.29 2.57 -12.29
N GLY A 262 12.57 2.10 -11.28
CA GLY A 262 11.11 2.20 -11.24
C GLY A 262 10.60 3.64 -11.26
N TYR A 263 11.31 4.57 -10.61
CA TYR A 263 11.02 6.01 -10.71
C TYR A 263 11.22 6.52 -12.15
N PHE A 264 12.40 6.29 -12.74
CA PHE A 264 12.68 6.74 -14.11
C PHE A 264 11.78 6.11 -15.16
N PHE A 265 11.41 4.83 -15.00
CA PHE A 265 10.43 4.17 -15.86
C PHE A 265 9.03 4.78 -15.73
N SER A 266 8.61 5.14 -14.52
CA SER A 266 7.32 5.80 -14.31
C SER A 266 7.26 7.16 -15.02
N GLU A 267 8.33 7.94 -14.95
CA GLU A 267 8.44 9.22 -15.68
C GLU A 267 8.34 9.02 -17.20
N ILE A 268 9.02 8.00 -17.74
CA ILE A 268 8.92 7.65 -19.16
C ILE A 268 7.48 7.26 -19.52
N VAL A 269 6.82 6.44 -18.70
CA VAL A 269 5.43 6.00 -18.93
C VAL A 269 4.47 7.18 -18.92
N LEU A 270 4.58 8.07 -17.94
CA LEU A 270 3.69 9.23 -17.83
C LEU A 270 3.87 10.19 -19.02
N LYS A 271 5.09 10.32 -19.53
CA LYS A 271 5.40 11.13 -20.71
C LYS A 271 4.93 10.49 -22.02
N GLU A 272 5.18 9.20 -22.21
CA GLU A 272 4.94 8.50 -23.49
C GLU A 272 3.51 7.94 -23.61
N LEU A 273 2.91 7.57 -22.48
CA LEU A 273 1.58 6.96 -22.39
C LEU A 273 0.66 7.73 -21.41
N PRO A 274 0.50 9.06 -21.50
CA PRO A 274 -0.35 9.80 -20.56
C PRO A 274 -1.79 9.27 -20.60
N LEU A 275 -2.46 9.15 -19.45
CA LEU A 275 -3.89 8.79 -19.44
C LEU A 275 -4.70 9.91 -20.11
N ARG A 276 -5.62 9.54 -21.01
CA ARG A 276 -6.42 10.47 -21.83
C ARG A 276 -7.86 10.59 -21.34
N SER A 277 -8.32 9.62 -20.55
CA SER A 277 -9.69 9.60 -20.01
C SER A 277 -9.78 8.76 -18.73
N SER A 278 -10.89 8.87 -18.01
CA SER A 278 -11.19 8.02 -16.85
C SER A 278 -11.30 6.53 -17.18
N ALA A 279 -11.51 6.17 -18.45
CA ALA A 279 -11.55 4.79 -18.94
C ALA A 279 -10.14 4.19 -19.13
N ASP A 280 -9.09 5.02 -19.20
CA ASP A 280 -7.71 4.57 -19.35
C ASP A 280 -7.15 4.09 -18.01
N LYS A 281 -6.39 3.00 -18.04
CA LYS A 281 -5.66 2.46 -16.88
C LYS A 281 -4.32 1.89 -17.35
N TYR A 282 -3.31 1.97 -16.49
CA TYR A 282 -2.06 1.26 -16.72
C TYR A 282 -2.20 -0.21 -16.34
N ILE A 283 -1.69 -1.09 -17.21
CA ILE A 283 -1.43 -2.50 -16.98
C ILE A 283 0.07 -2.72 -17.11
N SER A 284 0.67 -3.45 -16.17
CA SER A 284 2.09 -3.78 -16.20
C SER A 284 2.32 -5.25 -16.56
N ILE A 285 3.29 -5.49 -17.42
CA ILE A 285 3.82 -6.81 -17.74
C ILE A 285 5.21 -6.88 -17.11
N SER A 286 5.25 -7.35 -15.86
CA SER A 286 6.44 -7.47 -15.03
C SER A 286 7.09 -8.84 -15.26
N THR A 287 7.71 -8.99 -16.44
CA THR A 287 8.42 -10.20 -16.85
C THR A 287 9.88 -9.82 -17.19
N PRO A 288 10.82 -9.91 -16.23
CA PRO A 288 10.66 -10.44 -14.88
C PRO A 288 10.18 -9.36 -13.89
N PRO A 289 9.65 -9.75 -12.71
CA PRO A 289 9.41 -8.84 -11.59
C PRO A 289 10.69 -8.62 -10.78
N TRP A 290 10.95 -7.36 -10.41
CA TRP A 290 12.07 -6.94 -9.54
C TRP A 290 11.80 -5.55 -8.96
N CYS A 291 12.67 -5.02 -8.09
CA CYS A 291 12.41 -3.86 -7.23
C CYS A 291 11.79 -2.63 -7.92
N LYS A 292 12.01 -2.44 -9.23
CA LYS A 292 11.36 -1.39 -10.03
C LYS A 292 9.83 -1.40 -9.91
N ASP A 293 9.25 -2.60 -9.79
CA ASP A 293 7.81 -2.80 -9.89
C ASP A 293 7.12 -2.22 -8.67
N ASP A 294 7.74 -2.31 -7.49
CA ASP A 294 7.23 -1.72 -6.25
C ASP A 294 7.13 -0.18 -6.36
N THR A 295 8.12 0.49 -6.95
CA THR A 295 8.03 1.94 -7.23
C THR A 295 6.96 2.23 -8.29
N MET A 296 6.93 1.47 -9.39
CA MET A 296 5.97 1.70 -10.49
C MET A 296 4.52 1.49 -10.03
N ILE A 297 4.27 0.53 -9.14
CA ILE A 297 2.97 0.27 -8.54
C ILE A 297 2.43 1.52 -7.84
N GLN A 298 3.28 2.20 -7.08
CA GLN A 298 2.93 3.42 -6.37
C GLN A 298 2.69 4.56 -7.36
N LEU A 299 3.71 4.94 -8.15
CA LEU A 299 3.66 6.12 -9.02
C LEU A 299 2.57 6.04 -10.10
N LEU A 300 2.40 4.88 -10.74
CA LEU A 300 1.41 4.69 -11.81
C LEU A 300 0.03 4.30 -11.27
N GLY A 301 -0.11 4.11 -9.94
CA GLY A 301 -1.34 3.68 -9.30
C GLY A 301 -1.84 2.35 -9.86
N ILE A 302 -0.96 1.36 -9.99
CA ILE A 302 -1.29 0.00 -10.46
C ILE A 302 -1.74 -0.84 -9.26
N SER A 303 -2.86 -1.56 -9.35
CA SER A 303 -3.21 -2.60 -8.37
C SER A 303 -2.63 -3.90 -8.91
N PRO A 304 -1.59 -4.48 -8.29
CA PRO A 304 -0.91 -5.63 -8.86
C PRO A 304 -1.87 -6.80 -9.07
N ALA A 305 -2.80 -7.01 -8.15
CA ALA A 305 -3.74 -8.09 -8.30
C ALA A 305 -4.70 -7.94 -9.49
N MET A 306 -5.01 -6.73 -9.94
CA MET A 306 -5.97 -6.52 -11.01
C MET A 306 -5.34 -6.14 -12.35
N ARG A 307 -4.10 -5.63 -12.34
CA ARG A 307 -3.51 -4.89 -13.46
C ARG A 307 -2.03 -5.23 -13.69
N MET A 308 -1.56 -6.37 -13.20
CA MET A 308 -0.19 -6.84 -13.42
C MET A 308 -0.15 -8.31 -13.83
N VAL A 309 0.67 -8.61 -14.82
CA VAL A 309 1.22 -9.95 -15.08
C VAL A 309 2.60 -9.98 -14.45
N SER A 310 2.89 -10.99 -13.63
CA SER A 310 4.17 -11.08 -12.88
C SER A 310 4.69 -12.50 -12.97
N GLU A 311 5.74 -12.71 -13.76
CA GLU A 311 6.34 -14.03 -14.02
C GLU A 311 7.85 -13.86 -14.19
N ASP A 312 8.67 -14.73 -13.58
CA ASP A 312 10.11 -14.71 -13.79
C ASP A 312 10.49 -15.33 -15.14
N ILE A 313 11.69 -15.02 -15.60
CA ILE A 313 12.28 -15.55 -16.82
C ILE A 313 13.27 -16.66 -16.41
N PRO A 314 13.14 -17.89 -16.95
CA PRO A 314 14.14 -18.94 -16.76
C PRO A 314 15.53 -18.54 -17.24
N GLU A 315 16.59 -19.03 -16.59
CA GLU A 315 17.98 -18.67 -16.92
C GLU A 315 18.36 -19.02 -18.36
N GLU A 316 17.92 -20.17 -18.85
CA GLU A 316 18.11 -20.63 -20.24
C GLU A 316 17.46 -19.69 -21.28
N MET A 317 16.41 -18.96 -20.89
CA MET A 317 15.75 -17.98 -21.74
C MET A 317 16.48 -16.64 -21.71
N LYS A 318 17.17 -16.31 -20.60
CA LYS A 318 17.97 -15.08 -20.48
C LYS A 318 19.13 -15.02 -21.48
N GLU A 319 19.64 -16.18 -21.91
CA GLU A 319 20.68 -16.26 -22.95
C GLU A 319 20.17 -15.90 -24.35
N LYS A 320 18.86 -15.97 -24.60
CA LYS A 320 18.24 -15.70 -25.91
C LYS A 320 18.02 -14.21 -26.19
N PHE A 321 18.16 -13.33 -25.19
CA PHE A 321 17.97 -11.91 -25.40
C PHE A 321 19.10 -11.29 -26.23
N PRO A 322 18.80 -10.28 -27.06
CA PRO A 322 19.84 -9.58 -27.81
C PRO A 322 20.81 -8.85 -26.86
N SER A 323 22.11 -9.10 -27.01
CA SER A 323 23.17 -8.35 -26.31
C SER A 323 23.13 -6.86 -26.66
N PRO A 324 23.61 -5.99 -25.75
CA PRO A 324 22.85 -5.08 -24.86
C PRO A 324 21.64 -4.35 -25.50
N PRO A 325 20.65 -3.86 -24.70
CA PRO A 325 20.67 -3.62 -23.25
C PRO A 325 20.14 -4.78 -22.36
N PHE A 326 19.83 -5.95 -22.92
CA PHE A 326 19.07 -6.97 -22.21
C PHE A 326 19.91 -7.92 -21.33
N GLY A 327 21.22 -8.02 -21.54
CA GLY A 327 22.09 -8.97 -20.85
C GLY A 327 23.48 -8.45 -20.45
N GLY A 328 24.01 -9.00 -19.35
CA GLY A 328 25.40 -8.88 -18.89
C GLY A 328 25.56 -8.73 -17.36
N GLY A 329 26.23 -9.70 -16.72
CA GLY A 329 26.89 -9.48 -15.42
C GLY A 329 26.01 -9.46 -14.15
N GLY A 330 24.98 -10.30 -14.04
CA GLY A 330 24.21 -10.45 -12.80
C GLY A 330 22.86 -9.74 -12.76
N GLY A 331 22.12 -9.72 -13.88
CA GLY A 331 20.72 -9.28 -13.98
C GLY A 331 20.35 -8.82 -15.39
N SER A 332 19.10 -9.04 -15.82
CA SER A 332 18.61 -8.56 -17.12
C SER A 332 18.30 -7.06 -17.07
N GLY A 333 18.73 -6.28 -18.07
CA GLY A 333 18.31 -4.88 -18.25
C GLY A 333 16.85 -4.73 -18.70
N ILE A 334 16.00 -5.73 -18.45
CA ILE A 334 14.60 -5.80 -18.86
C ILE A 334 13.74 -5.05 -17.85
N GLY A 335 13.14 -3.94 -18.28
CA GLY A 335 12.17 -3.17 -17.50
C GLY A 335 10.73 -3.70 -17.58
N GLY A 336 10.48 -4.70 -18.44
CA GLY A 336 9.12 -5.19 -18.71
C GLY A 336 8.34 -4.24 -19.62
N ALA A 337 7.01 -4.40 -19.66
CA ALA A 337 6.14 -3.55 -20.47
C ALA A 337 5.08 -2.84 -19.64
N VAL A 338 4.61 -1.70 -20.14
CA VAL A 338 3.44 -1.00 -19.61
C VAL A 338 2.49 -0.69 -20.76
N ILE A 339 1.20 -0.94 -20.53
CA ILE A 339 0.11 -0.74 -21.47
C ILE A 339 -0.85 0.28 -20.88
N ARG A 340 -1.14 1.36 -21.61
CA ARG A 340 -2.31 2.21 -21.34
C ARG A 340 -3.51 1.56 -22.02
N TRP A 341 -4.32 0.87 -21.23
CA TRP A 341 -5.52 0.17 -21.66
C TRP A 341 -6.76 1.05 -21.52
N ASN A 342 -7.55 1.18 -22.58
CA ASN A 342 -8.85 1.82 -22.52
C ASN A 342 -9.97 0.78 -22.39
N SER A 343 -10.66 0.80 -21.26
CA SER A 343 -11.70 -0.17 -20.93
C SER A 343 -12.98 -0.05 -21.77
N THR A 344 -13.22 1.10 -22.41
CA THR A 344 -14.39 1.36 -23.26
C THR A 344 -14.14 0.90 -24.69
N THR A 345 -13.00 1.29 -25.28
CA THR A 345 -12.65 0.93 -26.67
C THR A 345 -12.05 -0.47 -26.80
N LYS A 346 -11.65 -1.08 -25.67
CA LYS A 346 -11.06 -2.43 -25.63
C LYS A 346 -9.77 -2.52 -26.45
N HIS A 347 -8.96 -1.48 -26.35
CA HIS A 347 -7.69 -1.34 -27.05
C HIS A 347 -6.66 -0.67 -26.13
N GLY A 348 -5.37 -0.96 -26.34
CA GLY A 348 -4.30 -0.37 -25.55
C GLY A 348 -3.03 -0.10 -26.33
N ASP A 349 -2.35 0.98 -25.96
CA ASP A 349 -1.03 1.36 -26.44
C ASP A 349 0.02 0.92 -25.42
N GLY A 350 1.07 0.24 -25.86
CA GLY A 350 2.10 -0.33 -24.99
C GLY A 350 3.51 0.10 -25.33
N ILE A 351 4.36 0.17 -24.30
CA ILE A 351 5.80 0.38 -24.41
C ILE A 351 6.55 -0.72 -23.65
N PHE A 352 7.65 -1.19 -24.22
CA PHE A 352 8.60 -2.10 -23.57
C PHE A 352 9.84 -1.30 -23.15
N LEU A 353 10.26 -1.47 -21.90
CA LEU A 353 11.26 -0.64 -21.24
C LEU A 353 12.56 -1.42 -20.98
N THR A 354 13.70 -0.74 -21.06
CA THR A 354 15.02 -1.31 -20.77
C THR A 354 15.90 -0.36 -19.97
N PHE A 355 16.85 -0.92 -19.22
CA PHE A 355 17.84 -0.21 -18.42
C PHE A 355 19.26 -0.70 -18.72
N ASP A 356 20.16 0.21 -19.06
CA ASP A 356 21.58 -0.08 -19.30
C ASP A 356 22.38 -0.17 -17.98
N LYS A 357 22.22 -1.31 -17.29
CA LYS A 357 22.88 -1.60 -16.01
C LYS A 357 24.41 -1.55 -16.12
N LEU A 358 24.99 -2.06 -17.21
CA LEU A 358 26.45 -2.08 -17.39
C LEU A 358 27.02 -0.67 -17.49
N LYS A 359 26.31 0.22 -18.18
CA LYS A 359 26.71 1.62 -18.26
C LYS A 359 26.55 2.33 -16.91
N ALA A 360 25.52 2.03 -16.13
CA ALA A 360 25.38 2.54 -14.77
C ALA A 360 26.58 2.14 -13.90
N ILE A 361 26.93 0.85 -13.88
CA ILE A 361 28.08 0.30 -13.13
C ILE A 361 29.38 1.01 -13.55
N LYS A 362 29.58 1.20 -14.86
CA LYS A 362 30.77 1.88 -15.38
C LYS A 362 30.83 3.35 -14.99
N LEU A 363 29.70 4.07 -15.07
CA LEU A 363 29.65 5.51 -14.78
C LEU A 363 29.81 5.80 -13.29
N SER A 364 29.37 4.89 -12.42
CA SER A 364 29.52 5.00 -10.97
C SER A 364 30.86 4.47 -10.43
N ASP A 365 31.78 4.04 -11.30
CA ASP A 365 33.03 3.36 -10.91
C ASP A 365 32.82 2.22 -9.89
N SER A 366 31.74 1.45 -10.10
CA SER A 366 31.34 0.39 -9.18
C SER A 366 32.01 -0.94 -9.53
N GLY A 367 32.53 -1.63 -8.51
CA GLY A 367 33.12 -2.96 -8.63
C GLY A 367 32.11 -4.10 -8.74
N TYR A 368 30.80 -3.82 -8.85
CA TYR A 368 29.69 -4.76 -8.69
C TYR A 368 29.85 -6.10 -9.42
N LEU A 369 30.36 -6.07 -10.67
CA LEU A 369 30.57 -7.27 -11.49
C LEU A 369 31.71 -8.17 -11.00
N THR A 370 32.63 -7.59 -10.25
CA THR A 370 33.88 -8.20 -9.79
C THR A 370 33.93 -8.36 -8.27
N SER A 371 32.91 -7.91 -7.53
CA SER A 371 32.88 -7.98 -6.07
C SER A 371 32.99 -9.44 -5.60
N PRO A 372 33.99 -9.77 -4.77
CA PRO A 372 34.28 -11.16 -4.37
C PRO A 372 33.35 -11.67 -3.26
N THR A 373 32.70 -10.77 -2.51
CA THR A 373 31.81 -11.13 -1.39
C THR A 373 30.49 -10.36 -1.44
N PRO A 374 29.42 -10.86 -0.80
CA PRO A 374 28.14 -10.15 -0.68
C PRO A 374 28.26 -8.78 -0.02
N GLU A 375 29.14 -8.65 0.98
CA GLU A 375 29.33 -7.40 1.73
C GLU A 375 29.96 -6.33 0.83
N GLN A 376 31.02 -6.69 0.09
CA GLN A 376 31.64 -5.80 -0.89
C GLN A 376 30.66 -5.41 -2.00
N ARG A 377 29.80 -6.35 -2.42
CA ARG A 377 28.73 -6.08 -3.39
C ARG A 377 27.75 -5.04 -2.87
N GLY A 378 27.43 -5.06 -1.57
CA GLY A 378 26.59 -4.03 -0.94
C GLY A 378 27.18 -2.62 -1.05
N LEU A 379 28.48 -2.46 -0.80
CA LEU A 379 29.16 -1.16 -0.99
C LEU A 379 29.21 -0.74 -2.46
N ASP A 380 29.42 -1.69 -3.37
CA ASP A 380 29.41 -1.42 -4.80
C ASP A 380 28.01 -1.05 -5.32
N VAL A 381 26.94 -1.55 -4.71
CA VAL A 381 25.56 -1.09 -4.94
C VAL A 381 25.36 0.33 -4.41
N LEU A 382 25.86 0.65 -3.22
CA LEU A 382 25.80 1.99 -2.63
C LEU A 382 26.45 3.03 -3.56
N LYS A 383 27.60 2.71 -4.17
CA LYS A 383 28.23 3.57 -5.20
C LYS A 383 27.31 3.90 -6.36
N ILE A 384 26.56 2.91 -6.85
CA ILE A 384 25.61 3.11 -7.96
C ILE A 384 24.46 4.01 -7.50
N ILE A 385 23.93 3.79 -6.29
CA ILE A 385 22.86 4.60 -5.70
C ILE A 385 23.31 6.06 -5.61
N CYS A 386 24.45 6.33 -4.94
CA CYS A 386 25.01 7.68 -4.79
C CYS A 386 25.16 8.36 -6.16
N TRP A 387 25.80 7.68 -7.13
CA TRP A 387 25.98 8.23 -8.47
C TRP A 387 24.65 8.55 -9.17
N MET A 388 23.66 7.66 -9.11
CA MET A 388 22.34 7.89 -9.73
C MET A 388 21.60 9.05 -9.10
N THR A 389 21.69 9.21 -7.77
CA THR A 389 21.06 10.31 -7.03
C THR A 389 21.79 11.64 -7.20
N GLU A 390 23.11 11.63 -7.40
CA GLU A 390 23.91 12.84 -7.70
C GLU A 390 23.77 13.28 -9.17
N ASN A 391 23.46 12.33 -10.06
CA ASN A 391 23.40 12.56 -11.51
C ASN A 391 22.06 12.09 -12.12
N PRO A 392 20.90 12.52 -11.61
CA PRO A 392 19.61 11.95 -11.99
C PRO A 392 19.28 12.14 -13.48
N GLN A 393 19.74 13.23 -14.11
CA GLN A 393 19.53 13.44 -15.54
C GLN A 393 20.37 12.49 -16.40
N GLU A 394 21.58 12.11 -15.96
CA GLU A 394 22.39 11.11 -16.66
C GLU A 394 21.86 9.70 -16.42
N ALA A 395 21.42 9.40 -15.19
CA ALA A 395 20.76 8.15 -14.85
C ALA A 395 19.49 7.93 -15.69
N ALA A 396 18.69 8.97 -15.92
CA ALA A 396 17.50 8.90 -16.77
C ALA A 396 17.82 8.46 -18.21
N LYS A 397 18.97 8.85 -18.77
CA LYS A 397 19.39 8.45 -20.14
C LYS A 397 19.71 6.96 -20.27
N LEU A 398 19.91 6.27 -19.14
CA LEU A 398 20.14 4.82 -19.11
C LEU A 398 18.83 4.02 -19.23
N HIS A 399 17.67 4.68 -19.12
CA HIS A 399 16.34 4.08 -19.20
C HIS A 399 15.70 4.43 -20.55
N GLN A 400 15.22 3.43 -21.28
CA GLN A 400 14.81 3.63 -22.69
C GLN A 400 13.52 2.88 -23.03
N VAL A 401 12.75 3.45 -23.96
CA VAL A 401 11.69 2.73 -24.66
C VAL A 401 12.34 1.91 -25.78
N TYR A 402 12.36 0.60 -25.59
CA TYR A 402 12.89 -0.33 -26.58
C TYR A 402 11.92 -0.56 -27.74
N LYS A 403 10.64 -0.74 -27.41
CA LYS A 403 9.60 -1.09 -28.40
C LYS A 403 8.28 -0.43 -28.04
N ARG A 404 7.53 -0.03 -29.07
CA ARG A 404 6.13 0.39 -28.97
C ARG A 404 5.27 -0.66 -29.64
N PHE A 405 4.08 -0.91 -29.11
CA PHE A 405 3.15 -1.90 -29.62
C PHE A 405 1.71 -1.51 -29.28
N GLU A 406 0.75 -2.18 -29.90
CA GLU A 406 -0.67 -2.06 -29.59
C GLU A 406 -1.19 -3.44 -29.18
N VAL A 407 -2.25 -3.46 -28.37
CA VAL A 407 -2.96 -4.69 -27.99
C VAL A 407 -4.47 -4.50 -28.08
N ASN A 408 -5.16 -5.53 -28.55
CA ASN A 408 -6.61 -5.66 -28.43
C ASN A 408 -7.00 -6.52 -27.21
N GLU A 409 -8.30 -6.67 -26.94
CA GLU A 409 -8.80 -7.43 -25.78
C GLU A 409 -8.38 -8.91 -25.80
N LYS A 410 -8.31 -9.53 -26.98
CA LYS A 410 -7.89 -10.93 -27.10
C LYS A 410 -6.41 -11.06 -26.74
N GLU A 411 -5.55 -10.22 -27.32
CA GLU A 411 -4.11 -10.20 -27.04
C GLU A 411 -3.82 -9.87 -25.58
N LEU A 412 -4.55 -8.92 -24.99
CA LEU A 412 -4.42 -8.62 -23.56
C LEU A 412 -4.80 -9.84 -22.70
N ASN A 413 -5.89 -10.54 -23.03
CA ASN A 413 -6.26 -11.76 -22.31
C ASN A 413 -5.20 -12.87 -22.47
N GLU A 414 -4.59 -12.98 -23.65
CA GLU A 414 -3.49 -13.92 -23.89
C GLU A 414 -2.28 -13.60 -23.01
N LEU A 415 -1.93 -12.32 -22.82
CA LEU A 415 -0.84 -11.90 -21.91
C LEU A 415 -1.09 -12.29 -20.45
N TYR A 416 -2.35 -12.31 -19.99
CA TYR A 416 -2.68 -12.75 -18.62
C TYR A 416 -2.75 -14.27 -18.47
N THR A 417 -2.87 -15.02 -19.56
CA THR A 417 -3.24 -16.44 -19.48
C THR A 417 -2.06 -17.28 -19.01
N THR A 418 -2.27 -18.06 -17.95
CA THR A 418 -1.25 -18.97 -17.39
C THR A 418 -0.70 -19.92 -18.44
N GLY A 419 0.63 -19.98 -18.53
CA GLY A 419 1.37 -20.82 -19.47
C GLY A 419 1.62 -20.18 -20.84
N ASN A 420 1.11 -18.97 -21.10
CA ASN A 420 1.55 -18.18 -22.24
C ASN A 420 2.77 -17.33 -21.85
N ASN A 421 3.71 -17.16 -22.77
CA ASN A 421 4.87 -16.29 -22.56
C ASN A 421 4.61 -14.85 -23.02
N PRO A 422 4.58 -13.85 -22.11
CA PRO A 422 4.36 -12.46 -22.50
C PRO A 422 5.44 -11.92 -23.43
N LEU A 423 6.69 -12.38 -23.31
CA LEU A 423 7.80 -11.89 -24.11
C LEU A 423 7.76 -12.41 -25.55
N GLU A 424 7.25 -13.63 -25.77
CA GLU A 424 7.01 -14.13 -27.12
C GLU A 424 5.80 -13.46 -27.76
N LEU A 425 4.70 -13.28 -27.01
CA LEU A 425 3.49 -12.61 -27.49
C LEU A 425 3.78 -11.16 -27.92
N LEU A 426 4.61 -10.46 -27.15
CA LEU A 426 5.07 -9.11 -27.47
C LEU A 426 6.18 -9.08 -28.54
N ASN A 427 6.61 -10.23 -29.07
CA ASN A 427 7.71 -10.39 -30.01
C ASN A 427 8.99 -9.67 -29.51
N ILE A 428 9.34 -9.90 -28.26
CA ILE A 428 10.62 -9.54 -27.63
C ILE A 428 11.59 -10.70 -27.78
N LEU A 429 11.09 -11.93 -27.62
CA LEU A 429 11.80 -13.16 -27.96
C LEU A 429 11.20 -13.79 -29.22
N PRO A 430 12.01 -14.49 -30.05
CA PRO A 430 11.49 -15.28 -31.16
C PRO A 430 10.70 -16.48 -30.62
N LYS A 431 9.51 -16.76 -31.19
CA LYS A 431 8.74 -17.97 -30.87
C LYS A 431 9.57 -19.22 -31.14
N GLU A 432 9.58 -20.18 -30.23
CA GLU A 432 10.19 -21.48 -30.52
C GLU A 432 9.46 -22.17 -31.69
N SER A 433 10.12 -22.22 -32.85
CA SER A 433 9.66 -23.04 -33.97
C SER A 433 9.87 -24.51 -33.59
N GLY A 434 8.77 -25.26 -33.46
CA GLY A 434 8.82 -26.71 -33.35
C GLY A 434 9.75 -27.30 -34.41
N VAL A 435 10.58 -28.25 -33.99
CA VAL A 435 11.61 -28.94 -34.77
C VAL A 435 11.10 -29.25 -36.19
N ALA A 436 11.59 -28.50 -37.18
CA ALA A 436 11.55 -28.91 -38.57
C ALA A 436 12.87 -29.60 -38.91
N GLU A 437 12.83 -30.93 -38.98
CA GLU A 437 13.89 -31.71 -39.59
C GLU A 437 14.08 -31.28 -41.05
N GLY A 438 15.33 -31.02 -41.45
CA GLY A 438 15.77 -31.33 -42.81
C GLY A 438 16.11 -30.16 -43.74
N SER A 439 17.43 -29.94 -43.84
CA SER A 439 18.21 -29.61 -45.05
C SER A 439 18.28 -28.16 -45.54
N GLY A 440 19.52 -27.66 -45.60
CA GLY A 440 20.01 -27.00 -46.81
C GLY A 440 20.34 -25.51 -46.71
N THR A 441 21.64 -25.23 -46.55
CA THR A 441 22.38 -24.07 -47.09
C THR A 441 21.99 -22.67 -46.61
N HIS A 442 22.74 -22.14 -45.63
CA HIS A 442 22.85 -20.70 -45.39
C HIS A 442 23.76 -20.07 -46.46
N GLU A 443 23.15 -19.46 -47.47
CA GLU A 443 23.78 -18.36 -48.22
C GLU A 443 23.61 -17.06 -47.42
N SER A 444 24.73 -16.36 -47.26
CA SER A 444 24.79 -14.97 -46.79
C SER A 444 24.13 -14.03 -47.80
N GLY A 445 23.08 -13.32 -47.38
CA GLY A 445 22.40 -12.28 -48.17
C GLY A 445 21.86 -11.16 -47.27
N PRO A 446 21.75 -9.92 -47.77
CA PRO A 446 22.10 -8.71 -47.03
C PRO A 446 21.00 -8.14 -46.16
N VAL A 447 21.44 -7.38 -45.14
CA VAL A 447 20.67 -6.42 -44.35
C VAL A 447 19.72 -5.63 -45.25
N SER A 448 18.42 -5.88 -45.12
CA SER A 448 17.38 -5.11 -45.78
C SER A 448 17.32 -3.73 -45.13
N LYS A 449 17.45 -2.71 -45.97
CA LYS A 449 17.41 -1.30 -45.62
C LYS A 449 16.11 -0.96 -44.89
N LEU A 450 16.27 -0.37 -43.71
CA LEU A 450 15.31 0.50 -43.05
C LEU A 450 14.79 1.54 -44.06
N ASN A 451 13.51 1.46 -44.40
CA ASN A 451 12.79 2.61 -44.93
C ASN A 451 12.52 3.54 -43.77
N ALA A 452 13.40 4.52 -43.59
CA ALA A 452 13.10 5.72 -42.83
C ALA A 452 12.01 6.49 -43.58
N SER A 453 10.75 6.39 -43.15
CA SER A 453 9.75 7.38 -43.53
C SER A 453 9.93 8.60 -42.62
N ALA A 454 10.49 9.66 -43.19
CA ALA A 454 10.45 10.98 -42.60
C ALA A 454 8.98 11.43 -42.50
N LEU A 455 8.44 11.51 -41.29
CA LEU A 455 7.23 12.29 -41.04
C LEU A 455 7.66 13.72 -40.72
N SER A 456 7.64 14.50 -41.80
CA SER A 456 7.63 15.95 -41.84
C SER A 456 6.69 16.54 -40.79
N ILE A 457 7.22 17.44 -39.97
CA ILE A 457 6.44 18.44 -39.24
C ILE A 457 5.79 19.36 -40.29
N PRO A 458 4.46 19.46 -40.39
CA PRO A 458 3.84 20.53 -41.15
C PRO A 458 3.68 21.74 -40.23
N ASP A 459 4.41 22.81 -40.53
CA ASP A 459 3.95 24.17 -40.22
C ASP A 459 2.63 24.40 -40.98
N ALA A 460 1.50 24.31 -40.29
CA ALA A 460 0.19 24.67 -40.83
C ALA A 460 -0.46 25.73 -39.94
N LYS A 461 -0.54 26.94 -40.48
CA LYS A 461 -1.35 28.05 -39.98
C LYS A 461 -2.78 27.60 -39.67
N PHE A 462 -3.27 28.02 -38.51
CA PHE A 462 -4.67 27.94 -38.10
C PHE A 462 -5.60 28.47 -39.21
N PRO A 463 -6.62 27.69 -39.62
CA PRO A 463 -7.78 28.22 -40.29
C PRO A 463 -8.82 28.64 -39.24
N ASP A 464 -9.26 29.89 -39.32
CA ASP A 464 -10.49 30.37 -38.70
C ASP A 464 -11.67 29.53 -39.19
N VAL A 465 -12.26 28.71 -38.33
CA VAL A 465 -13.57 28.09 -38.57
C VAL A 465 -14.38 28.04 -37.28
N ASP A 466 -15.59 28.56 -37.41
CA ASP A 466 -16.64 28.77 -36.42
C ASP A 466 -16.77 27.74 -35.30
N VAL A 467 -16.90 28.32 -34.12
CA VAL A 467 -17.33 27.75 -32.84
C VAL A 467 -18.57 26.87 -33.01
N MET A 468 -18.42 25.58 -32.71
CA MET A 468 -19.50 24.79 -32.11
C MET A 468 -19.10 24.46 -30.67
N PRO A 469 -19.99 24.66 -29.68
CA PRO A 469 -19.61 24.72 -28.29
C PRO A 469 -19.15 23.34 -27.80
N VAL A 470 -17.93 23.34 -27.28
CA VAL A 470 -17.48 22.44 -26.21
C VAL A 470 -18.62 22.36 -25.19
N ALA A 471 -18.99 21.16 -24.75
CA ALA A 471 -19.90 20.98 -23.63
C ALA A 471 -19.23 21.50 -22.34
N SER A 472 -19.18 22.82 -22.22
CA SER A 472 -19.20 23.58 -20.99
C SER A 472 -20.65 23.56 -20.49
N ALA A 473 -20.86 22.71 -19.51
CA ALA A 473 -21.91 22.74 -18.50
C ALA A 473 -21.42 21.70 -17.47
N CYS A 474 -20.64 22.05 -16.44
CA CYS A 474 -21.04 22.97 -15.38
C CYS A 474 -22.56 23.02 -15.20
N ASP A 475 -23.19 21.85 -15.07
CA ASP A 475 -24.37 21.75 -14.23
C ASP A 475 -23.90 21.89 -12.78
N LEU A 476 -23.83 23.16 -12.39
CA LEU A 476 -23.71 23.63 -11.04
C LEU A 476 -25.00 23.22 -10.30
N GLN A 477 -25.10 21.96 -9.90
CA GLN A 477 -25.98 21.61 -8.78
C GLN A 477 -25.24 21.92 -7.50
N LEU A 478 -25.23 23.22 -7.15
CA LEU A 478 -25.38 23.54 -5.73
C LEU A 478 -26.63 22.82 -5.27
N SER A 479 -26.54 22.14 -4.14
CA SER A 479 -27.73 21.74 -3.43
C SER A 479 -28.70 22.92 -3.39
N SER A 480 -29.95 22.69 -3.79
CA SER A 480 -31.03 23.68 -3.61
C SER A 480 -31.37 23.91 -2.14
N ASP A 481 -30.67 23.25 -1.22
CA ASP A 481 -30.71 23.49 0.20
C ASP A 481 -29.90 24.77 0.54
N PRO A 482 -30.57 25.87 0.94
CA PRO A 482 -29.88 27.09 1.38
C PRO A 482 -28.98 26.87 2.63
N ASN A 483 -29.03 25.71 3.28
CA ASN A 483 -28.10 25.34 4.36
C ASN A 483 -26.75 24.77 3.87
N LEU A 484 -26.60 24.48 2.57
CA LEU A 484 -25.39 23.90 1.95
C LEU A 484 -24.50 24.95 1.25
N GLN A 485 -24.78 26.24 1.44
CA GLN A 485 -24.00 27.37 0.91
C GLN A 485 -23.01 27.97 1.92
N TYR A 486 -22.83 27.36 3.09
CA TYR A 486 -21.96 27.96 4.10
C TYR A 486 -20.50 27.56 3.88
N PHE A 487 -19.82 28.30 3.02
CA PHE A 487 -18.38 28.40 3.07
C PHE A 487 -18.01 29.40 4.16
N PRO A 488 -17.00 29.12 5.00
CA PRO A 488 -16.49 30.12 5.93
C PRO A 488 -16.16 31.40 5.15
N VAL A 489 -16.72 32.53 5.55
CA VAL A 489 -16.34 33.83 4.97
C VAL A 489 -14.84 33.99 5.20
N PRO A 490 -14.07 34.41 4.19
CA PRO A 490 -12.66 34.71 4.39
C PRO A 490 -12.45 35.64 5.60
N PRO A 491 -11.38 35.46 6.37
CA PRO A 491 -11.08 36.35 7.48
C PRO A 491 -10.89 37.78 6.95
N PRO A 492 -11.27 38.82 7.73
CA PRO A 492 -10.97 40.20 7.36
C PRO A 492 -9.48 40.38 7.08
N GLU A 493 -9.13 41.12 6.04
CA GLU A 493 -7.72 41.44 5.77
C GLU A 493 -7.17 42.36 6.88
N PRO A 494 -6.13 41.93 7.62
CA PRO A 494 -5.47 42.74 8.64
C PRO A 494 -4.51 43.76 8.00
N ASP A 495 -4.05 44.74 8.78
CA ASP A 495 -2.92 45.58 8.37
C ASP A 495 -1.66 44.71 8.22
N PRO A 496 -0.94 44.78 7.09
CA PRO A 496 0.15 43.86 6.80
C PRO A 496 1.34 44.06 7.75
N THR A 497 1.69 43.04 8.52
CA THR A 497 2.88 43.06 9.37
C THR A 497 4.13 42.43 8.74
N GLY A 498 3.95 41.62 7.69
CA GLY A 498 5.01 40.83 7.07
C GLY A 498 5.14 39.41 7.64
N ASP A 499 4.38 39.08 8.70
CA ASP A 499 4.30 37.75 9.31
C ASP A 499 2.89 37.18 9.11
N ILE A 500 2.75 36.13 8.29
CA ILE A 500 1.44 35.56 7.96
C ILE A 500 0.74 34.94 9.18
N GLY A 501 1.50 34.34 10.10
CA GLY A 501 0.96 33.74 11.33
C GLY A 501 0.54 34.78 12.36
N GLY A 502 1.20 35.95 12.35
CA GLY A 502 0.82 37.14 13.11
C GLY A 502 -0.43 37.82 12.57
N ASP A 503 -0.49 38.05 11.26
CA ASP A 503 -1.62 38.65 10.55
C ASP A 503 -2.89 37.78 10.65
N TYR A 504 -2.71 36.46 10.51
CA TYR A 504 -3.78 35.48 10.54
C TYR A 504 -3.55 34.48 11.68
N PRO A 505 -3.96 34.81 12.92
CA PRO A 505 -3.71 33.97 14.09
C PRO A 505 -4.21 32.52 13.98
N MET A 506 -5.21 32.26 13.13
CA MET A 506 -5.68 30.89 12.89
C MET A 506 -4.66 30.01 12.16
N LEU A 507 -3.64 30.58 11.51
CA LEU A 507 -2.55 29.85 10.87
C LEU A 507 -1.35 29.63 11.80
N LYS A 508 -1.37 30.21 13.01
CA LYS A 508 -0.26 30.13 13.96
C LYS A 508 -0.03 28.72 14.52
N SER A 509 -1.12 27.95 14.70
CA SER A 509 -1.01 26.55 15.11
C SER A 509 -0.28 25.75 14.04
N LEU A 510 -0.70 25.93 12.80
CA LEU A 510 -0.12 25.27 11.64
C LEU A 510 1.36 25.65 11.45
N SER A 511 1.72 26.93 11.60
CA SER A 511 3.12 27.33 11.54
C SER A 511 3.98 26.65 12.62
N ASN A 512 3.44 26.48 13.83
CA ASN A 512 4.18 25.83 14.91
C ASN A 512 4.26 24.31 14.72
N PHE A 513 3.24 23.73 14.08
CA PHE A 513 3.14 22.29 13.87
C PHE A 513 4.00 21.81 12.70
N SER A 514 3.91 22.51 11.56
CA SER A 514 4.47 22.01 10.31
C SER A 514 5.80 22.64 9.92
N VAL A 515 6.25 23.71 10.59
CA VAL A 515 7.33 24.52 10.02
C VAL A 515 8.66 24.38 10.74
N ARG A 516 9.70 24.14 9.93
CA ARG A 516 11.12 24.42 10.21
C ARG A 516 11.31 25.89 10.63
N GLY A 517 11.06 26.24 11.88
CA GLY A 517 11.56 27.44 12.55
C GLY A 517 11.05 28.83 12.10
N SER A 518 10.05 28.97 11.22
CA SER A 518 9.47 30.29 10.86
C SER A 518 8.00 30.22 10.39
N PRO A 519 7.10 31.14 10.80
CA PRO A 519 5.75 31.25 10.24
C PRO A 519 5.68 31.41 8.72
N ASP A 520 6.76 31.86 8.10
CA ASP A 520 6.86 32.14 6.66
C ASP A 520 7.09 30.91 5.76
N ASN A 521 7.05 29.66 6.27
CA ASN A 521 7.11 28.46 5.41
C ASN A 521 5.77 27.72 5.25
N ILE A 522 4.64 28.38 5.56
CA ILE A 522 3.32 27.84 5.20
C ILE A 522 3.17 27.91 3.68
N SER A 523 3.21 26.75 3.01
CA SER A 523 3.01 26.66 1.55
C SER A 523 1.53 26.66 1.13
N ILE A 524 1.29 26.80 -0.18
CA ILE A 524 -0.04 26.58 -0.78
C ILE A 524 -0.63 25.22 -0.39
N MET A 525 0.17 24.16 -0.34
CA MET A 525 -0.30 22.81 0.02
C MET A 525 -0.80 22.73 1.47
N HIS A 526 -0.11 23.36 2.42
CA HIS A 526 -0.61 23.48 3.79
C HIS A 526 -1.97 24.19 3.82
N MET A 527 -2.11 25.29 3.07
CA MET A 527 -3.34 26.07 3.03
C MET A 527 -4.51 25.32 2.37
N ILE A 528 -4.25 24.46 1.37
CA ILE A 528 -5.26 23.58 0.78
C ILE A 528 -5.81 22.62 1.85
N GLY A 529 -4.94 21.91 2.58
CA GLY A 529 -5.36 21.02 3.68
C GLY A 529 -6.11 21.75 4.80
N PHE A 530 -5.62 22.93 5.18
CA PHE A 530 -6.29 23.81 6.15
C PHE A 530 -7.70 24.19 5.70
N LYS A 531 -7.85 24.70 4.47
CA LYS A 531 -9.16 25.11 3.93
C LYS A 531 -10.10 23.92 3.77
N ALA A 532 -9.58 22.75 3.39
CA ALA A 532 -10.37 21.52 3.32
C ALA A 532 -10.99 21.21 4.69
N CYS A 533 -10.23 21.31 5.78
CA CYS A 533 -10.74 21.11 7.13
C CYS A 533 -11.82 22.13 7.49
N LYS A 534 -11.61 23.43 7.21
CA LYS A 534 -12.61 24.47 7.50
C LYS A 534 -13.93 24.23 6.77
N VAL A 535 -13.89 23.80 5.51
CA VAL A 535 -15.10 23.49 4.73
C VAL A 535 -15.74 22.18 5.21
N GLY A 536 -14.96 21.10 5.28
CA GLY A 536 -15.43 19.76 5.62
C GLY A 536 -16.09 19.69 7.00
N MET A 537 -15.35 20.12 8.02
CA MET A 537 -15.83 20.12 9.41
C MET A 537 -16.95 21.13 9.61
N GLY A 538 -16.89 22.30 8.95
CA GLY A 538 -17.94 23.31 9.01
C GLY A 538 -19.29 22.80 8.49
N LEU A 539 -19.30 22.10 7.35
CA LEU A 539 -20.50 21.50 6.76
C LEU A 539 -21.04 20.30 7.55
N LEU A 540 -20.17 19.58 8.27
CA LEU A 540 -20.59 18.54 9.23
C LEU A 540 -20.97 19.10 10.61
N ARG A 541 -20.60 20.35 10.91
CA ARG A 541 -20.69 20.98 12.23
C ARG A 541 -19.91 20.24 13.32
N LEU A 542 -18.78 19.65 12.94
CA LEU A 542 -17.83 19.01 13.84
C LEU A 542 -16.71 19.98 14.20
N LYS A 543 -16.06 19.74 15.34
CA LYS A 543 -14.96 20.57 15.84
C LYS A 543 -13.64 19.77 15.82
N LYS A 544 -12.51 20.47 16.00
CA LYS A 544 -11.21 19.83 16.21
C LYS A 544 -11.31 18.84 17.38
N ASN A 545 -10.71 17.66 17.24
CA ASN A 545 -10.74 16.56 18.22
C ASN A 545 -12.14 15.97 18.49
N ASP A 546 -13.12 16.14 17.58
CA ASP A 546 -14.40 15.46 17.73
C ASP A 546 -14.20 13.93 17.58
N PRO A 547 -14.62 13.09 18.55
CA PRO A 547 -14.38 11.64 18.51
C PRO A 547 -15.10 10.93 17.36
N ASN A 548 -16.12 11.58 16.78
CA ASN A 548 -16.87 11.08 15.66
C ASN A 548 -16.33 11.55 14.31
N LEU A 549 -15.26 12.35 14.28
CA LEU A 549 -14.64 12.77 13.03
C LEU A 549 -13.65 11.72 12.54
N MET A 550 -13.77 11.38 11.26
CA MET A 550 -12.78 10.59 10.53
C MET A 550 -12.50 11.26 9.18
N VAL A 551 -11.24 11.29 8.76
CA VAL A 551 -10.80 11.91 7.52
C VAL A 551 -10.18 10.88 6.61
N PHE A 552 -10.58 10.90 5.33
CA PHE A 552 -9.99 10.10 4.27
C PHE A 552 -9.48 11.05 3.19
N THR A 553 -8.34 10.74 2.58
CA THR A 553 -7.80 11.53 1.47
C THR A 553 -6.85 10.69 0.64
N ASN A 554 -6.63 11.06 -0.63
CA ASN A 554 -5.50 10.56 -1.40
C ASN A 554 -4.28 11.49 -1.38
N ALA A 555 -4.37 12.63 -0.69
CA ALA A 555 -3.20 13.47 -0.40
C ALA A 555 -2.22 12.73 0.52
N GLY A 556 -0.96 13.17 0.53
CA GLY A 556 0.09 12.57 1.37
C GLY A 556 0.73 11.29 0.83
N TYR A 557 0.19 10.74 -0.25
CA TYR A 557 0.80 9.67 -1.03
C TYR A 557 1.44 10.27 -2.30
N VAL A 558 1.43 9.56 -3.43
CA VAL A 558 1.96 10.07 -4.70
C VAL A 558 1.05 11.06 -5.43
N ALA A 559 -0.19 11.29 -4.98
CA ALA A 559 -1.07 12.25 -5.65
C ALA A 559 -0.41 13.64 -5.61
N SER A 560 -0.33 14.29 -6.76
CA SER A 560 0.39 15.55 -6.93
C SER A 560 -0.51 16.58 -7.61
N ILE A 561 -0.25 17.87 -7.36
CA ILE A 561 -0.86 18.97 -8.12
C ILE A 561 0.28 19.67 -8.83
N ASP A 562 0.23 19.69 -10.15
CA ASP A 562 1.31 20.21 -11.01
C ASP A 562 2.71 19.63 -10.72
N GLY A 563 2.76 18.35 -10.33
CA GLY A 563 4.00 17.67 -9.97
C GLY A 563 4.51 17.96 -8.55
N GLU A 564 3.84 18.84 -7.79
CA GLU A 564 4.17 19.12 -6.39
C GLU A 564 3.53 18.12 -5.43
N SER A 565 4.28 17.73 -4.39
CA SER A 565 3.82 16.78 -3.37
C SER A 565 2.67 17.35 -2.54
N THR A 566 1.73 16.49 -2.16
CA THR A 566 0.57 16.85 -1.32
C THR A 566 0.76 16.50 0.15
N GLU A 567 1.93 16.02 0.58
CA GLU A 567 2.23 15.62 1.97
C GLU A 567 1.97 16.73 3.00
N GLN A 568 2.21 17.99 2.63
CA GLN A 568 1.93 19.14 3.51
C GLN A 568 0.44 19.36 3.79
N CYS A 569 -0.46 18.81 2.95
CA CYS A 569 -1.90 18.79 3.27
C CYS A 569 -2.17 17.95 4.52
N ILE A 570 -1.40 16.89 4.74
CA ILE A 570 -1.60 15.96 5.86
C ILE A 570 -1.25 16.64 7.19
N ASP A 571 -0.16 17.40 7.23
CA ASP A 571 0.21 18.16 8.42
C ASP A 571 -0.91 19.16 8.80
N ALA A 572 -1.46 19.85 7.81
CA ALA A 572 -2.59 20.76 8.03
C ALA A 572 -3.86 20.04 8.48
N ILE A 573 -4.14 18.84 7.97
CA ILE A 573 -5.27 18.03 8.41
C ILE A 573 -5.09 17.61 9.87
N MET A 574 -3.91 17.11 10.24
CA MET A 574 -3.63 16.68 11.61
C MET A 574 -3.79 17.84 12.59
N ASP A 575 -3.19 18.99 12.28
CA ASP A 575 -3.32 20.18 13.13
C ASP A 575 -4.78 20.69 13.21
N GLU A 576 -5.49 20.81 12.09
CA GLU A 576 -6.79 21.48 12.10
C GLU A 576 -7.96 20.59 12.54
N SER A 577 -7.93 19.30 12.18
CA SER A 577 -8.99 18.36 12.52
C SER A 577 -8.74 17.67 13.86
N GLY A 578 -7.48 17.50 14.25
CA GLY A 578 -7.09 16.65 15.37
C GLY A 578 -7.21 15.15 15.08
N CYS A 579 -7.57 14.77 13.84
CA CYS A 579 -7.44 13.40 13.36
C CYS A 579 -5.98 13.10 13.06
N THR A 580 -5.50 11.94 13.47
CA THR A 580 -4.10 11.52 13.30
C THR A 580 -4.04 10.08 12.83
N ILE A 581 -2.86 9.66 12.37
CA ILE A 581 -2.65 8.26 12.00
C ILE A 581 -2.79 7.39 13.26
N GLY A 582 -2.19 7.78 14.40
CA GLY A 582 -2.26 7.02 15.65
C GLY A 582 -3.64 6.90 16.28
N LYS A 583 -4.57 7.81 15.97
CA LYS A 583 -5.98 7.71 16.38
C LYS A 583 -6.83 6.82 15.44
N ASP A 584 -6.23 6.25 14.40
CA ASP A 584 -6.91 5.43 13.38
C ASP A 584 -8.10 6.17 12.72
N ASN A 585 -8.05 7.51 12.68
CA ASN A 585 -9.12 8.35 12.15
C ASN A 585 -8.66 9.32 11.04
N LEU A 586 -7.42 9.17 10.56
CA LEU A 586 -6.90 9.78 9.34
C LEU A 586 -6.32 8.71 8.41
N LEU A 587 -7.00 8.44 7.29
CA LEU A 587 -6.59 7.41 6.34
C LEU A 587 -6.17 8.01 5.00
N MET A 588 -4.92 7.77 4.62
CA MET A 588 -4.36 8.13 3.33
C MET A 588 -4.52 6.95 2.36
N LEU A 589 -5.32 7.12 1.32
CA LEU A 589 -5.65 6.07 0.35
C LEU A 589 -4.75 6.19 -0.87
N ARG A 590 -4.09 5.07 -1.22
CA ARG A 590 -3.15 5.01 -2.35
C ARG A 590 -3.85 5.30 -3.68
N THR A 591 -3.33 6.27 -4.44
CA THR A 591 -3.77 6.53 -5.83
C THR A 591 -2.54 6.75 -6.72
N GLY A 592 -2.68 6.83 -8.05
CA GLY A 592 -1.55 7.14 -8.93
C GLY A 592 -1.29 8.66 -9.04
N MET A 593 -0.10 9.07 -9.51
CA MET A 593 0.30 10.50 -9.56
C MET A 593 -0.65 11.42 -10.34
N HIS A 594 -1.40 10.88 -11.29
CA HIS A 594 -2.37 11.59 -12.13
C HIS A 594 -3.76 11.75 -11.47
N SER A 595 -3.95 11.24 -10.25
CA SER A 595 -5.25 11.24 -9.61
C SER A 595 -5.54 12.62 -9.03
N ARG A 596 -6.71 13.17 -9.37
CA ARG A 596 -7.21 14.41 -8.78
C ARG A 596 -7.23 14.30 -7.26
N VAL A 597 -6.73 15.33 -6.57
CA VAL A 597 -6.68 15.35 -5.10
C VAL A 597 -8.07 15.54 -4.53
N TRP A 598 -8.38 14.82 -3.45
CA TRP A 598 -9.65 14.90 -2.76
C TRP A 598 -9.52 14.70 -1.24
N PHE A 599 -10.48 15.23 -0.50
CA PHE A 599 -10.62 15.08 0.95
C PHE A 599 -12.04 14.66 1.29
N ALA A 600 -12.20 13.74 2.23
CA ALA A 600 -13.50 13.31 2.71
C ALA A 600 -13.53 13.35 4.25
N PHE A 601 -14.46 14.11 4.78
CA PHE A 601 -14.71 14.23 6.21
C PHE A 601 -15.97 13.43 6.51
N LEU A 602 -15.90 12.49 7.45
CA LEU A 602 -16.98 11.57 7.81
C LEU A 602 -17.34 11.75 9.27
N ASN A 603 -18.64 11.87 9.54
CA ASN A 603 -19.19 11.67 10.88
C ASN A 603 -19.48 10.18 11.10
N ARG A 604 -18.78 9.55 12.04
CA ARG A 604 -18.88 8.11 12.36
C ARG A 604 -20.24 7.68 12.87
N ASP A 605 -20.97 8.57 13.55
CA ASP A 605 -22.28 8.26 14.12
C ASP A 605 -23.38 8.33 13.06
N SER A 606 -23.41 9.40 12.27
CA SER A 606 -24.46 9.58 11.26
C SER A 606 -24.12 8.97 9.90
N MET A 607 -22.84 8.66 9.66
CA MET A 607 -22.27 8.32 8.35
C MET A 607 -22.52 9.40 7.30
N ASP A 608 -22.71 10.65 7.72
CA ASP A 608 -22.67 11.80 6.81
C ASP A 608 -21.22 12.10 6.42
N CYS A 609 -20.98 12.19 5.13
CA CYS A 609 -19.70 12.45 4.51
C CYS A 609 -19.76 13.77 3.74
N VAL A 610 -18.80 14.67 4.01
CA VAL A 610 -18.50 15.82 3.16
C VAL A 610 -17.27 15.48 2.32
N PHE A 611 -17.49 15.31 1.02
CA PHE A 611 -16.46 14.97 0.04
C PHE A 611 -16.09 16.23 -0.76
N LEU A 612 -14.79 16.53 -0.84
CA LEU A 612 -14.22 17.71 -1.50
C LEU A 612 -13.28 17.26 -2.60
N TRP A 613 -13.54 17.69 -3.82
CA TRP A 613 -12.59 17.61 -4.92
C TRP A 613 -11.82 18.92 -5.04
N VAL A 614 -10.48 18.87 -5.08
CA VAL A 614 -9.64 20.06 -5.30
C VAL A 614 -9.83 20.55 -6.73
N ASN A 615 -9.95 21.86 -6.92
CA ASN A 615 -9.91 22.49 -8.23
C ASN A 615 -8.46 22.62 -8.70
N ASP A 616 -8.01 21.69 -9.53
CA ASP A 616 -6.61 21.61 -9.98
C ASP A 616 -6.17 22.87 -10.74
N ASP A 617 -7.06 23.52 -11.49
CA ASP A 617 -6.73 24.75 -12.24
C ASP A 617 -6.41 25.90 -11.28
N VAL A 618 -7.20 26.06 -10.22
CA VAL A 618 -6.97 27.09 -9.20
C VAL A 618 -5.73 26.76 -8.39
N ALA A 619 -5.57 25.52 -7.94
CA ALA A 619 -4.40 25.12 -7.17
C ALA A 619 -3.11 25.29 -7.98
N LYS A 620 -3.13 24.90 -9.26
CA LYS A 620 -1.99 25.05 -10.18
C LYS A 620 -1.61 26.51 -10.40
N ASP A 621 -2.58 27.42 -10.62
CA ASP A 621 -2.29 28.85 -10.78
C ASP A 621 -1.47 29.40 -9.60
N TYR A 622 -1.87 29.07 -8.38
CA TYR A 622 -1.15 29.51 -7.19
C TYR A 622 0.22 28.83 -7.01
N LEU A 623 0.35 27.54 -7.35
CA LEU A 623 1.64 26.83 -7.30
C LEU A 623 2.64 27.38 -8.33
N ASP A 624 2.17 27.72 -9.53
CA ASP A 624 2.99 28.36 -10.57
C ASP A 624 3.49 29.74 -10.09
N ARG A 625 2.61 30.52 -9.44
CA ARG A 625 2.90 31.85 -8.90
C ARG A 625 3.82 31.80 -7.68
N GLU A 626 3.72 30.79 -6.83
CA GLU A 626 4.57 30.59 -5.63
C GLU A 626 6.07 30.56 -5.97
N ARG A 627 6.43 30.15 -7.20
CA ARG A 627 7.81 30.12 -7.69
C ARG A 627 8.38 31.49 -8.10
N THR A 628 7.52 32.50 -8.29
CA THR A 628 7.90 33.77 -8.93
C THR A 628 7.48 35.01 -8.14
N GLU A 629 6.44 34.90 -7.31
CA GLU A 629 5.88 35.99 -6.52
C GLU A 629 6.43 36.01 -5.09
N ASP A 630 6.22 37.14 -4.41
CA ASP A 630 6.53 37.27 -2.98
C ASP A 630 5.63 36.34 -2.16
N HIS A 631 6.25 35.44 -1.39
CA HIS A 631 5.56 34.37 -0.67
C HIS A 631 4.49 34.93 0.30
N TYR A 632 4.83 35.95 1.09
CA TYR A 632 3.91 36.56 2.03
C TYR A 632 2.67 37.15 1.33
N THR A 633 2.89 37.92 0.26
CA THR A 633 1.81 38.52 -0.53
C THR A 633 0.90 37.44 -1.12
N LEU A 634 1.48 36.37 -1.67
CA LEU A 634 0.74 35.26 -2.25
C LEU A 634 -0.09 34.51 -1.19
N MET A 635 0.48 34.24 -0.01
CA MET A 635 -0.25 33.59 1.08
C MET A 635 -1.43 34.45 1.55
N ARG A 636 -1.26 35.78 1.68
CA ARG A 636 -2.37 36.70 2.02
C ARG A 636 -3.49 36.63 0.99
N GLU A 637 -3.16 36.59 -0.30
CA GLU A 637 -4.15 36.42 -1.36
C GLU A 637 -4.85 35.05 -1.26
N PHE A 638 -4.09 33.96 -1.10
CA PHE A 638 -4.66 32.62 -1.02
C PHE A 638 -5.56 32.44 0.20
N VAL A 639 -5.28 33.11 1.34
CA VAL A 639 -6.18 33.12 2.50
C VAL A 639 -7.57 33.59 2.09
N GLN A 640 -7.67 34.56 1.18
CA GLN A 640 -8.92 35.15 0.71
C GLN A 640 -9.66 34.30 -0.34
N VAL A 641 -9.01 33.29 -0.92
CA VAL A 641 -9.66 32.37 -1.87
C VAL A 641 -10.80 31.61 -1.17
N ARG A 642 -12.01 31.74 -1.70
CA ARG A 642 -13.19 31.09 -1.12
C ARG A 642 -13.16 29.58 -1.37
N GLY A 643 -13.71 28.82 -0.42
CA GLY A 643 -13.76 27.36 -0.52
C GLY A 643 -14.55 26.84 -1.71
N ASP A 644 -15.56 27.56 -2.21
CA ASP A 644 -16.34 27.18 -3.41
C ASP A 644 -15.57 27.37 -4.72
N VAL A 645 -14.51 28.18 -4.69
CA VAL A 645 -13.60 28.36 -5.82
C VAL A 645 -12.56 27.24 -5.82
N LEU A 646 -12.03 26.90 -4.64
CA LEU A 646 -10.98 25.90 -4.47
C LEU A 646 -11.51 24.45 -4.49
N PHE A 647 -12.77 24.21 -4.08
CA PHE A 647 -13.32 22.87 -3.97
C PHE A 647 -14.69 22.72 -4.64
N THR A 648 -14.90 21.56 -5.27
CA THR A 648 -16.26 21.05 -5.49
C THR A 648 -16.64 20.19 -4.29
N ALA A 649 -17.72 20.57 -3.57
CA ALA A 649 -18.12 19.93 -2.33
C ALA A 649 -19.45 19.18 -2.45
N TYR A 650 -19.52 17.96 -1.90
CA TYR A 650 -20.72 17.15 -1.82
C TYR A 650 -20.95 16.68 -0.39
N LYS A 651 -22.17 16.86 0.14
CA LYS A 651 -22.58 16.27 1.41
C LYS A 651 -23.54 15.11 1.15
N LEU A 652 -23.11 13.91 1.46
CA LEU A 652 -23.82 12.66 1.17
C LEU A 652 -23.85 11.80 2.43
N ASN A 653 -24.88 10.98 2.59
CA ASN A 653 -24.91 9.99 3.66
C ASN A 653 -24.52 8.63 3.05
N VAL A 654 -23.41 8.06 3.51
CA VAL A 654 -22.76 6.87 2.95
C VAL A 654 -23.02 5.61 3.78
N ASP A 655 -24.00 5.64 4.68
CA ASP A 655 -24.42 4.50 5.50
C ASP A 655 -24.81 3.29 4.62
N ALA A 656 -24.11 2.17 4.84
CA ALA A 656 -24.36 0.91 4.17
C ALA A 656 -25.77 0.37 4.43
N GLU A 657 -26.28 0.43 5.66
CA GLU A 657 -27.62 -0.09 6.00
C GLU A 657 -28.70 0.73 5.32
N ARG A 658 -28.53 2.06 5.30
CA ARG A 658 -29.45 2.94 4.58
C ARG A 658 -29.43 2.70 3.08
N LEU A 659 -28.26 2.50 2.48
CA LEU A 659 -28.14 2.17 1.05
C LEU A 659 -28.73 0.81 0.69
N ILE A 660 -28.64 -0.17 1.59
CA ILE A 660 -29.27 -1.48 1.40
C ILE A 660 -30.80 -1.35 1.37
N ASN A 661 -31.36 -0.47 2.21
CA ASN A 661 -32.81 -0.24 2.28
C ASN A 661 -33.34 0.73 1.21
N GLU A 662 -32.49 1.65 0.72
CA GLU A 662 -32.83 2.65 -0.31
C GLU A 662 -31.80 2.64 -1.46
N PRO A 663 -31.78 1.60 -2.32
CA PRO A 663 -30.72 1.44 -3.33
C PRO A 663 -30.64 2.55 -4.38
N SER A 664 -31.72 3.30 -4.62
CA SER A 664 -31.76 4.41 -5.58
C SER A 664 -30.80 5.56 -5.22
N ARG A 665 -30.29 5.59 -3.98
CA ARG A 665 -29.31 6.61 -3.54
C ARG A 665 -27.90 6.36 -4.09
N TRP A 666 -27.61 5.13 -4.51
CA TRP A 666 -26.30 4.75 -5.02
C TRP A 666 -25.89 5.58 -6.25
N ASP A 667 -26.80 5.78 -7.21
CA ASP A 667 -26.50 6.50 -8.45
C ASP A 667 -26.02 7.93 -8.17
N MET A 668 -26.60 8.61 -7.18
CA MET A 668 -26.17 9.94 -6.73
C MET A 668 -24.76 9.90 -6.13
N ILE A 669 -24.46 8.91 -5.29
CA ILE A 669 -23.13 8.77 -4.66
C ILE A 669 -22.08 8.47 -5.73
N GLU A 670 -22.31 7.47 -6.59
CA GLU A 670 -21.39 7.09 -7.66
C GLU A 670 -21.17 8.24 -8.65
N HIS A 671 -22.22 9.01 -8.97
CA HIS A 671 -22.11 10.16 -9.86
C HIS A 671 -21.18 11.25 -9.31
N HIS A 672 -21.31 11.60 -8.03
CA HIS A 672 -20.55 12.71 -7.43
C HIS A 672 -19.13 12.33 -7.01
N LEU A 673 -18.92 11.11 -6.51
CA LEU A 673 -17.62 10.65 -6.02
C LEU A 673 -16.82 9.92 -7.11
N GLY A 674 -17.48 9.49 -8.19
CA GLY A 674 -16.92 8.49 -9.08
C GLY A 674 -16.87 7.11 -8.41
N LYS A 675 -16.82 6.08 -9.23
CA LYS A 675 -16.93 4.68 -8.81
C LYS A 675 -15.93 4.27 -7.72
N THR A 676 -14.65 4.63 -7.88
CA THR A 676 -13.60 4.24 -6.92
C THR A 676 -13.84 4.86 -5.55
N ASN A 677 -14.04 6.17 -5.46
CA ASN A 677 -14.21 6.83 -4.16
C ASN A 677 -15.57 6.51 -3.53
N ALA A 678 -16.61 6.28 -4.35
CA ALA A 678 -17.89 5.78 -3.84
C ALA A 678 -17.71 4.42 -3.16
N TRP A 679 -16.88 3.53 -3.70
CA TRP A 679 -16.52 2.27 -3.04
C TRP A 679 -15.70 2.49 -1.78
N SER A 680 -14.68 3.34 -1.80
CA SER A 680 -13.90 3.68 -0.60
C SER A 680 -14.79 4.13 0.54
N MET A 681 -15.80 4.95 0.25
CA MET A 681 -16.65 5.55 1.27
C MET A 681 -17.81 4.66 1.71
N VAL A 682 -18.52 4.03 0.78
CA VAL A 682 -19.65 3.17 1.13
C VAL A 682 -19.17 1.82 1.66
N TRP A 683 -18.11 1.26 1.10
CA TRP A 683 -17.61 -0.05 1.51
C TRP A 683 -16.53 0.04 2.58
N GLY A 684 -15.43 0.75 2.29
CA GLY A 684 -14.28 0.83 3.18
C GLY A 684 -14.62 1.51 4.50
N ALA A 685 -15.15 2.73 4.45
CA ALA A 685 -15.40 3.49 5.67
C ALA A 685 -16.44 2.84 6.59
N ASN A 686 -17.51 2.24 6.06
CA ASN A 686 -18.47 1.50 6.89
C ASN A 686 -17.82 0.32 7.63
N VAL A 687 -16.91 -0.40 6.97
CA VAL A 687 -16.19 -1.51 7.60
C VAL A 687 -15.23 -0.99 8.66
N VAL A 688 -14.40 0.02 8.36
CA VAL A 688 -13.41 0.54 9.32
C VAL A 688 -14.06 1.24 10.50
N VAL A 689 -15.15 2.01 10.28
CA VAL A 689 -15.89 2.66 11.38
C VAL A 689 -16.45 1.64 12.36
N LYS A 690 -16.99 0.52 11.84
CA LYS A 690 -17.60 -0.54 12.64
C LYS A 690 -16.57 -1.49 13.25
N HIS A 691 -15.49 -1.77 12.51
CA HIS A 691 -14.43 -2.71 12.84
C HIS A 691 -13.06 -2.05 12.58
N PRO A 692 -12.58 -1.18 13.48
CA PRO A 692 -11.31 -0.45 13.32
C PRO A 692 -10.13 -1.38 13.63
N ILE A 693 -10.00 -2.45 12.83
CA ILE A 693 -8.95 -3.45 12.96
C ILE A 693 -7.75 -2.97 12.13
N PRO A 694 -6.50 -3.00 12.65
CA PRO A 694 -5.32 -2.50 11.95
C PRO A 694 -5.14 -3.12 10.56
N GLU A 695 -5.38 -4.42 10.42
CA GLU A 695 -5.32 -5.11 9.13
C GLU A 695 -6.36 -4.61 8.12
N PHE A 696 -7.53 -4.17 8.57
CA PHE A 696 -8.55 -3.59 7.67
C PHE A 696 -8.13 -2.19 7.20
N ILE A 697 -7.51 -1.40 8.08
CA ILE A 697 -6.94 -0.09 7.73
C ILE A 697 -5.81 -0.28 6.70
N ALA A 698 -4.88 -1.20 6.94
CA ALA A 698 -3.80 -1.52 6.00
C ALA A 698 -4.32 -1.95 4.62
N ILE A 699 -5.31 -2.85 4.58
CA ILE A 699 -5.98 -3.24 3.32
C ILE A 699 -6.60 -2.03 2.65
N MET A 700 -7.25 -1.14 3.41
CA MET A 700 -7.93 0.02 2.85
C MET A 700 -6.92 1.05 2.30
N GLN A 701 -5.78 1.26 2.96
CA GLN A 701 -4.70 2.15 2.47
C GLN A 701 -4.13 1.65 1.13
N GLU A 702 -3.88 0.34 1.00
CA GLU A 702 -3.25 -0.26 -0.19
C GLU A 702 -4.23 -0.55 -1.34
N HIS A 703 -5.42 -1.09 -1.02
CA HIS A 703 -6.45 -1.45 -2.01
C HIS A 703 -7.48 -0.33 -2.24
N THR A 704 -7.38 0.80 -1.53
CA THR A 704 -8.26 2.00 -1.54
C THR A 704 -9.67 1.79 -0.99
N HIS A 705 -10.11 0.54 -0.84
CA HIS A 705 -11.41 0.19 -0.29
C HIS A 705 -11.36 -1.23 0.24
N ILE A 706 -12.36 -1.61 1.02
CA ILE A 706 -12.55 -2.99 1.45
C ILE A 706 -13.68 -3.58 0.61
N CYS A 707 -13.49 -4.76 0.04
CA CYS A 707 -14.55 -5.47 -0.68
C CYS A 707 -14.60 -6.93 -0.20
N ALA A 708 -15.65 -7.65 -0.59
CA ALA A 708 -15.77 -9.07 -0.27
C ALA A 708 -14.54 -9.88 -0.72
N GLY A 709 -13.89 -9.49 -1.83
CA GLY A 709 -12.63 -10.09 -2.28
C GLY A 709 -11.48 -9.84 -1.31
N SER A 710 -11.23 -8.59 -0.91
CA SER A 710 -10.13 -8.28 0.00
C SER A 710 -10.34 -8.90 1.39
N LEU A 711 -11.58 -8.93 1.91
CA LEU A 711 -11.88 -9.67 3.15
C LEU A 711 -11.62 -11.17 3.01
N ALA A 712 -11.93 -11.74 1.85
CA ALA A 712 -11.66 -13.14 1.62
C ALA A 712 -10.14 -13.44 1.53
N GLY A 713 -9.33 -12.48 1.09
CA GLY A 713 -7.87 -12.49 1.21
C GLY A 713 -7.39 -12.39 2.67
N TYR A 714 -7.97 -11.48 3.47
CA TYR A 714 -7.71 -11.39 4.91
C TYR A 714 -7.96 -12.73 5.64
N TYR A 715 -9.07 -13.41 5.36
CA TYR A 715 -9.34 -14.73 5.95
C TYR A 715 -8.40 -15.83 5.43
N MET A 716 -7.88 -15.71 4.21
CA MET A 716 -6.82 -16.59 3.71
C MET A 716 -5.51 -16.39 4.46
N VAL A 717 -5.17 -15.14 4.83
CA VAL A 717 -3.98 -14.84 5.66
C VAL A 717 -4.06 -15.49 7.03
N ASP A 718 -5.22 -15.46 7.69
CA ASP A 718 -5.45 -16.16 8.97
C ASP A 718 -5.17 -17.67 8.83
N ARG A 719 -5.64 -18.28 7.73
CA ARG A 719 -5.36 -19.69 7.42
C ARG A 719 -3.88 -19.94 7.15
N ILE A 720 -3.21 -19.09 6.36
CA ILE A 720 -1.77 -19.16 6.07
C ILE A 720 -0.98 -19.15 7.37
N ARG A 721 -1.21 -18.15 8.24
CA ARG A 721 -0.55 -18.01 9.54
C ARG A 721 -0.73 -19.25 10.43
N SER A 722 -1.91 -19.89 10.38
CA SER A 722 -2.21 -21.09 11.17
C SER A 722 -1.55 -22.37 10.68
N GLU A 723 -1.34 -22.52 9.37
CA GLU A 723 -0.87 -23.78 8.77
C GLU A 723 0.59 -23.76 8.34
N LEU A 724 1.10 -22.57 8.04
CA LEU A 724 2.49 -22.32 7.73
C LEU A 724 3.08 -21.41 8.80
N PRO A 725 3.11 -21.85 10.08
CA PRO A 725 3.75 -21.07 11.14
C PRO A 725 5.23 -20.95 10.81
N THR A 726 5.76 -19.75 11.06
CA THR A 726 7.10 -19.30 10.67
C THR A 726 8.20 -20.30 11.04
N ILE A 727 8.97 -20.74 10.05
CA ILE A 727 10.26 -21.40 10.27
C ILE A 727 11.29 -20.28 10.43
N GLY A 728 11.81 -20.06 11.65
CA GLY A 728 12.91 -19.10 11.89
C GLY A 728 12.55 -17.60 11.92
N GLY A 729 11.27 -17.24 11.93
CA GLY A 729 10.80 -15.86 11.86
C GLY A 729 10.88 -15.31 10.43
N ARG A 730 9.83 -14.63 9.95
CA ARG A 730 9.77 -14.00 8.61
C ARG A 730 10.77 -12.84 8.41
N GLU A 731 11.72 -12.68 9.33
CA GLU A 731 12.82 -11.72 9.26
C GLU A 731 13.79 -12.00 8.10
N CYS A 732 13.88 -13.25 7.62
CA CYS A 732 14.83 -13.65 6.57
C CYS A 732 14.35 -13.42 5.11
N ALA A 733 13.07 -13.07 4.90
CA ALA A 733 12.47 -13.10 3.56
C ALA A 733 13.07 -12.11 2.54
N VAL A 734 13.79 -11.07 2.99
CA VAL A 734 14.34 -10.04 2.09
C VAL A 734 15.67 -10.46 1.44
N TYR A 735 16.41 -11.43 2.00
CA TYR A 735 17.74 -11.82 1.46
C TYR A 735 17.91 -13.30 1.18
N LYS A 736 17.06 -14.17 1.72
CA LYS A 736 17.36 -15.61 1.84
C LYS A 736 16.20 -16.49 1.40
N GLY A 737 15.53 -16.10 0.31
CA GLY A 737 14.40 -16.81 -0.27
C GLY A 737 13.15 -16.68 0.60
N GLY A 738 12.37 -15.62 0.35
CA GLY A 738 11.19 -15.29 1.15
C GLY A 738 9.92 -16.05 0.78
N ASP A 739 8.86 -15.71 1.51
CA ASP A 739 7.53 -16.21 1.23
C ASP A 739 7.05 -15.73 -0.15
N MET A 740 6.37 -16.63 -0.85
CA MET A 740 5.96 -16.45 -2.23
C MET A 740 4.45 -16.65 -2.35
N LEU A 741 3.83 -15.73 -3.07
CA LEU A 741 2.43 -15.72 -3.44
C LEU A 741 2.30 -15.92 -4.96
N VAL A 742 1.82 -17.08 -5.39
CA VAL A 742 1.44 -17.32 -6.80
C VAL A 742 -0.07 -17.19 -6.92
N SER A 743 -0.53 -16.14 -7.57
CA SER A 743 -1.94 -15.96 -7.91
C SER A 743 -2.28 -16.73 -9.18
N LEU A 744 -3.34 -17.53 -9.10
CA LEU A 744 -3.96 -18.28 -10.22
C LEU A 744 -5.20 -17.56 -10.75
N LEU A 745 -5.74 -16.64 -9.95
CA LEU A 745 -6.84 -15.77 -10.25
C LEU A 745 -6.53 -14.39 -9.63
N PRO A 746 -5.78 -13.54 -10.35
CA PRO A 746 -5.41 -12.22 -9.85
C PRO A 746 -6.67 -11.40 -9.59
N ASP A 747 -6.96 -11.13 -8.31
CA ASP A 747 -8.08 -10.31 -7.88
C ASP A 747 -7.86 -9.62 -6.51
N CYS A 748 -8.83 -8.84 -6.03
CA CYS A 748 -8.74 -8.07 -4.78
C CYS A 748 -8.26 -8.86 -3.54
N ARG A 749 -8.33 -10.20 -3.55
CA ARG A 749 -7.83 -11.06 -2.47
C ARG A 749 -6.31 -10.96 -2.35
N ASN A 750 -5.62 -10.93 -3.49
CA ASN A 750 -4.15 -10.90 -3.52
C ASN A 750 -3.61 -9.56 -3.03
N ASP A 751 -4.28 -8.43 -3.31
CA ASP A 751 -3.89 -7.13 -2.74
C ASP A 751 -3.93 -7.16 -1.20
N ALA A 752 -4.94 -7.82 -0.59
CA ALA A 752 -4.98 -8.00 0.85
C ALA A 752 -3.87 -8.93 1.38
N ILE A 753 -3.58 -10.03 0.69
CA ILE A 753 -2.51 -10.96 1.11
C ILE A 753 -1.14 -10.24 1.01
N MET A 754 -0.90 -9.49 -0.06
CA MET A 754 0.33 -8.70 -0.22
C MET A 754 0.46 -7.65 0.89
N ALA A 755 -0.61 -6.88 1.16
CA ALA A 755 -0.58 -5.83 2.19
C ALA A 755 -0.34 -6.37 3.60
N LEU A 756 -0.74 -7.62 3.89
CA LEU A 756 -0.64 -8.22 5.23
C LEU A 756 0.58 -9.12 5.41
N LEU A 757 1.12 -9.68 4.34
CA LEU A 757 2.25 -10.61 4.38
C LEU A 757 3.52 -10.07 3.70
N ASP A 758 3.46 -8.86 3.14
CA ASP A 758 4.58 -8.17 2.48
C ASP A 758 5.23 -8.99 1.36
N THR A 759 4.39 -9.68 0.58
CA THR A 759 4.80 -10.49 -0.57
C THR A 759 4.67 -9.68 -1.85
N THR A 760 5.48 -8.62 -2.03
CA THR A 760 5.37 -7.70 -3.17
C THR A 760 6.08 -8.22 -4.43
N PRO A 761 5.69 -7.78 -5.65
CA PRO A 761 6.39 -8.16 -6.88
C PRO A 761 7.86 -7.73 -6.88
N GLY A 762 8.16 -6.53 -6.37
CA GLY A 762 9.52 -6.01 -6.35
C GLY A 762 10.48 -6.78 -5.45
N ARG A 763 9.95 -7.43 -4.40
CA ARG A 763 10.71 -8.36 -3.53
C ARG A 763 10.70 -9.80 -4.06
N LYS A 764 10.22 -10.05 -5.28
CA LYS A 764 9.95 -11.39 -5.82
C LYS A 764 9.04 -12.25 -4.92
N GLY A 765 8.12 -11.59 -4.21
CA GLY A 765 7.13 -12.25 -3.37
C GLY A 765 5.80 -12.49 -4.10
N TYR A 766 5.53 -11.81 -5.22
CA TYR A 766 4.27 -11.93 -5.96
C TYR A 766 4.46 -12.33 -7.42
N PHE A 767 3.81 -13.43 -7.79
CA PHE A 767 3.70 -13.92 -9.16
C PHE A 767 2.24 -14.09 -9.52
N ALA A 768 1.86 -13.71 -10.73
CA ALA A 768 0.47 -13.61 -11.12
C ALA A 768 0.27 -13.92 -12.58
N THR A 769 -0.49 -15.00 -12.80
CA THR A 769 -1.13 -15.33 -14.06
C THR A 769 -2.57 -15.76 -13.81
N LYS A 770 -3.37 -15.81 -14.86
CA LYS A 770 -4.79 -16.14 -14.77
C LYS A 770 -5.08 -17.45 -15.49
N LEU A 771 -5.60 -18.42 -14.75
CA LEU A 771 -6.13 -19.63 -15.36
C LEU A 771 -7.32 -19.27 -16.26
N SER A 772 -7.31 -19.77 -17.50
CA SER A 772 -8.43 -19.63 -18.43
C SER A 772 -9.63 -20.44 -17.97
N ASN A 773 -10.83 -20.09 -18.45
CA ASN A 773 -12.05 -20.86 -18.15
C ASN A 773 -11.93 -22.33 -18.58
N GLU A 774 -11.21 -22.59 -19.68
CA GLU A 774 -10.96 -23.94 -20.17
C GLU A 774 -10.01 -24.72 -19.25
N GLN A 775 -8.96 -24.05 -18.74
CA GLN A 775 -8.07 -24.63 -17.74
C GLN A 775 -8.85 -24.95 -16.45
N ILE A 776 -9.64 -24.00 -15.93
CA ILE A 776 -10.46 -24.22 -14.73
C ILE A 776 -11.44 -25.39 -14.92
N ALA A 777 -12.10 -25.51 -16.07
CA ALA A 777 -13.06 -26.57 -16.34
C ALA A 777 -12.43 -27.98 -16.29
N LYS A 778 -11.15 -28.09 -16.68
CA LYS A 778 -10.35 -29.32 -16.66
C LYS A 778 -9.80 -29.68 -15.27
N LEU A 779 -9.84 -28.77 -14.29
CA LEU A 779 -9.45 -29.08 -12.92
C LEU A 779 -10.44 -30.05 -12.25
N PRO A 780 -9.97 -30.92 -11.32
CA PRO A 780 -10.84 -31.69 -10.44
C PRO A 780 -11.86 -30.77 -9.74
N PRO A 781 -13.12 -31.19 -9.54
CA PRO A 781 -14.17 -30.35 -8.95
C PRO A 781 -13.77 -29.65 -7.64
N GLU A 782 -13.04 -30.34 -6.77
CA GLU A 782 -12.52 -29.84 -5.50
C GLU A 782 -11.43 -28.77 -5.63
N ALA A 783 -10.74 -28.73 -6.77
CA ALA A 783 -9.66 -27.79 -7.07
C ALA A 783 -10.13 -26.59 -7.91
N ARG A 784 -11.37 -26.58 -8.41
CA ARG A 784 -11.90 -25.48 -9.25
C ARG A 784 -11.99 -24.14 -8.53
N SER A 785 -12.01 -24.14 -7.21
CA SER A 785 -11.96 -22.91 -6.40
C SER A 785 -10.53 -22.43 -6.11
N ALA A 786 -9.49 -23.10 -6.63
CA ALA A 786 -8.10 -22.67 -6.43
C ALA A 786 -7.91 -21.27 -7.00
N SER A 787 -7.46 -20.36 -6.14
CA SER A 787 -7.17 -18.98 -6.52
C SER A 787 -5.72 -18.61 -6.24
N THR A 788 -5.07 -19.28 -5.30
CA THR A 788 -3.82 -18.81 -4.72
C THR A 788 -2.97 -19.96 -4.22
N ILE A 789 -1.68 -19.89 -4.45
CA ILE A 789 -0.66 -20.75 -3.87
C ILE A 789 0.22 -19.87 -2.99
N TYR A 790 0.43 -20.28 -1.75
CA TYR A 790 1.36 -19.63 -0.84
C TYR A 790 2.46 -20.60 -0.46
N ILE A 791 3.71 -20.16 -0.56
CA ILE A 791 4.90 -20.97 -0.28
C ILE A 791 5.75 -20.21 0.73
N THR A 792 6.03 -20.86 1.85
CA THR A 792 7.12 -20.46 2.74
C THR A 792 8.37 -21.19 2.28
N TRP A 793 9.46 -20.47 2.06
CA TRP A 793 10.73 -21.03 1.60
C TRP A 793 11.85 -20.59 2.54
N ASP A 794 12.82 -21.48 2.76
CA ASP A 794 14.06 -21.17 3.47
C ASP A 794 15.23 -21.58 2.58
N GLU A 795 15.96 -20.59 2.07
CA GLU A 795 17.09 -20.81 1.18
C GLU A 795 18.26 -21.49 1.88
N PHE A 796 18.40 -21.42 3.21
CA PHE A 796 19.48 -22.09 3.92
C PHE A 796 19.26 -23.58 4.04
N SER A 797 18.08 -23.97 4.54
CA SER A 797 17.71 -25.37 4.61
C SER A 797 17.36 -25.97 3.24
N GLN A 798 17.22 -25.12 2.21
CA GLN A 798 16.72 -25.50 0.88
C GLN A 798 15.41 -26.28 0.98
N HIS A 799 14.56 -25.86 1.91
CA HIS A 799 13.32 -26.55 2.23
C HIS A 799 12.22 -25.53 2.48
N GLY A 800 11.01 -25.86 2.09
CA GLY A 800 9.85 -25.02 2.23
C GLY A 800 8.55 -25.81 2.26
N LYS A 801 7.48 -25.11 2.57
CA LYS A 801 6.12 -25.66 2.61
C LYS A 801 5.19 -24.78 1.80
N GLY A 802 4.30 -25.42 1.06
CA GLY A 802 3.32 -24.73 0.24
C GLY A 802 1.89 -25.21 0.51
N ILE A 803 0.95 -24.29 0.34
CA ILE A 803 -0.49 -24.55 0.40
C ILE A 803 -1.18 -23.93 -0.82
N VAL A 804 -2.12 -24.68 -1.39
CA VAL A 804 -3.04 -24.19 -2.42
C VAL A 804 -4.37 -23.88 -1.76
N LEU A 805 -4.82 -22.64 -1.90
CA LEU A 805 -6.01 -22.10 -1.26
C LEU A 805 -7.07 -21.71 -2.28
N GLY A 806 -8.31 -21.84 -1.83
CA GLY A 806 -9.49 -21.30 -2.47
C GLY A 806 -10.46 -20.74 -1.43
N PHE A 807 -11.56 -20.18 -1.90
CA PHE A 807 -12.61 -19.67 -1.01
C PHE A 807 -13.99 -19.88 -1.60
N ASP A 808 -14.92 -20.28 -0.74
CA ASP A 808 -16.30 -20.52 -1.12
C ASP A 808 -17.08 -19.22 -1.27
N THR A 809 -16.82 -18.52 -2.39
CA THR A 809 -17.48 -17.25 -2.70
C THR A 809 -18.97 -17.44 -2.93
N GLU A 810 -19.39 -18.59 -3.49
CA GLU A 810 -20.81 -18.89 -3.67
C GLU A 810 -21.52 -19.04 -2.33
N LYS A 811 -20.92 -19.77 -1.39
CA LYS A 811 -21.49 -19.91 -0.05
C LYS A 811 -21.51 -18.59 0.72
N ALA A 812 -20.49 -17.74 0.58
CA ALA A 812 -20.49 -16.40 1.18
C ALA A 812 -21.69 -15.56 0.68
N ARG A 813 -21.95 -15.59 -0.64
CA ARG A 813 -23.09 -14.89 -1.27
C ARG A 813 -24.44 -15.43 -0.80
N GLU A 814 -24.56 -16.75 -0.67
CA GLU A 814 -25.77 -17.40 -0.15
C GLU A 814 -26.03 -16.96 1.30
N LEU A 815 -25.01 -17.04 2.15
CA LEU A 815 -25.11 -16.71 3.57
C LEU A 815 -25.37 -15.22 3.84
N SER A 816 -24.93 -14.34 2.94
CA SER A 816 -25.20 -12.90 3.04
C SER A 816 -26.61 -12.51 2.60
N GLY A 817 -27.40 -13.45 2.04
CA GLY A 817 -28.72 -13.15 1.50
C GLY A 817 -28.72 -12.20 0.29
N ALA A 818 -27.61 -12.15 -0.46
CA ALA A 818 -27.51 -11.31 -1.65
C ALA A 818 -28.17 -11.99 -2.86
N ASP A 819 -29.11 -11.31 -3.52
CA ASP A 819 -29.82 -11.86 -4.69
C ASP A 819 -29.20 -11.36 -6.01
N TYR A 820 -28.10 -12.00 -6.41
CA TYR A 820 -27.38 -11.69 -7.67
C TYR A 820 -28.22 -11.87 -8.94
N LYS A 821 -29.41 -12.46 -8.86
CA LYS A 821 -30.31 -12.63 -10.00
C LYS A 821 -31.21 -11.42 -10.21
N ASN A 822 -31.71 -10.83 -9.12
CA ASN A 822 -32.74 -9.80 -9.18
C ASN A 822 -32.29 -8.42 -8.65
N GLU A 823 -31.16 -8.34 -7.95
CA GLU A 823 -30.63 -7.10 -7.39
C GLU A 823 -29.43 -6.55 -8.20
N PRO A 824 -29.19 -5.22 -8.14
CA PRO A 824 -27.99 -4.64 -8.72
C PRO A 824 -26.70 -5.28 -8.17
N PHE A 825 -25.71 -5.46 -9.04
CA PHE A 825 -24.45 -6.11 -8.70
C PHE A 825 -23.71 -5.42 -7.54
N TRP A 826 -23.74 -4.08 -7.48
CA TRP A 826 -23.11 -3.31 -6.42
C TRP A 826 -23.78 -3.58 -5.06
N LEU A 827 -25.12 -3.72 -5.02
CA LEU A 827 -25.88 -3.97 -3.80
C LEU A 827 -25.60 -5.37 -3.25
N CYS A 828 -25.53 -6.36 -4.14
CA CYS A 828 -25.15 -7.71 -3.76
C CYS A 828 -23.74 -7.75 -3.13
N ARG A 829 -22.80 -7.00 -3.70
CA ARG A 829 -21.44 -6.87 -3.14
C ARG A 829 -21.43 -6.16 -1.79
N LEU A 830 -22.21 -5.11 -1.61
CA LEU A 830 -22.35 -4.41 -0.34
C LEU A 830 -22.90 -5.33 0.76
N LYS A 831 -23.99 -6.06 0.49
CA LYS A 831 -24.57 -7.04 1.43
C LYS A 831 -23.59 -8.15 1.79
N CYS A 832 -22.88 -8.68 0.79
CA CYS A 832 -21.87 -9.71 1.00
C CYS A 832 -20.71 -9.18 1.87
N LEU A 833 -20.21 -8.00 1.56
CA LEU A 833 -19.16 -7.33 2.33
C LEU A 833 -19.54 -7.13 3.79
N THR A 834 -20.68 -6.48 4.07
CA THR A 834 -21.10 -6.17 5.44
C THR A 834 -21.32 -7.44 6.25
N TRP A 835 -21.95 -8.45 5.63
CA TRP A 835 -22.09 -9.77 6.24
C TRP A 835 -20.74 -10.42 6.56
N MET A 836 -19.78 -10.37 5.62
CA MET A 836 -18.46 -10.96 5.80
C MET A 836 -17.65 -10.29 6.90
N ALA A 837 -17.76 -8.96 7.05
CA ALA A 837 -17.11 -8.21 8.12
C ALA A 837 -17.70 -8.57 9.50
N ASP A 838 -19.03 -8.76 9.57
CA ASP A 838 -19.74 -9.08 10.82
C ASP A 838 -19.66 -10.55 11.25
N HIS A 839 -19.16 -11.44 10.39
CA HIS A 839 -19.15 -12.89 10.64
C HIS A 839 -17.77 -13.56 10.41
N PRO A 840 -16.70 -13.11 11.10
CA PRO A 840 -15.35 -13.62 10.86
C PRO A 840 -15.23 -15.14 11.02
N ASP A 841 -15.82 -15.72 12.06
CA ASP A 841 -15.77 -17.18 12.30
C ASP A 841 -16.40 -18.00 11.16
N LYS A 842 -17.51 -17.50 10.59
CA LYS A 842 -18.14 -18.15 9.45
C LYS A 842 -17.24 -18.03 8.23
N CYS A 843 -16.67 -16.86 7.98
CA CYS A 843 -15.77 -16.63 6.84
C CYS A 843 -14.50 -17.48 6.90
N LYS A 844 -13.92 -17.71 8.09
CA LYS A 844 -12.77 -18.63 8.27
C LYS A 844 -13.09 -20.04 7.79
N SER A 845 -14.32 -20.51 7.99
CA SER A 845 -14.77 -21.83 7.51
C SER A 845 -14.95 -21.93 5.99
N LEU A 846 -15.02 -20.79 5.28
CA LEU A 846 -15.16 -20.72 3.83
C LEU A 846 -13.82 -20.80 3.09
N VAL A 847 -12.69 -20.67 3.81
CA VAL A 847 -11.35 -20.85 3.24
C VAL A 847 -11.10 -22.35 3.04
N LYS A 848 -10.83 -22.75 1.79
CA LYS A 848 -10.58 -24.14 1.39
C LYS A 848 -9.09 -24.36 1.21
N VAL A 849 -8.53 -25.34 1.93
CA VAL A 849 -7.19 -25.85 1.63
C VAL A 849 -7.33 -27.00 0.65
N ILE A 850 -6.87 -26.78 -0.57
CA ILE A 850 -7.03 -27.70 -1.70
C ILE A 850 -5.88 -28.70 -1.71
N LYS A 851 -4.65 -28.24 -1.48
CA LYS A 851 -3.46 -29.09 -1.42
C LYS A 851 -2.44 -28.50 -0.45
N ARG A 852 -1.70 -29.39 0.22
CA ARG A 852 -0.47 -29.09 0.95
C ARG A 852 0.67 -29.83 0.25
N PHE A 853 1.84 -29.21 0.20
CA PHE A 853 3.02 -29.80 -0.40
C PHE A 853 4.29 -29.31 0.30
N GLU A 854 5.34 -30.12 0.20
CA GLU A 854 6.69 -29.74 0.61
C GLU A 854 7.46 -29.29 -0.64
N VAL A 855 8.38 -28.36 -0.46
CA VAL A 855 9.32 -27.89 -1.48
C VAL A 855 10.71 -28.25 -1.00
N ASN A 856 11.41 -29.11 -1.73
CA ASN A 856 12.68 -29.70 -1.28
C ASN A 856 13.90 -29.16 -2.03
N ASP A 857 13.70 -28.24 -2.97
CA ASP A 857 14.75 -27.66 -3.80
C ASP A 857 14.31 -26.32 -4.41
N SER A 858 15.27 -25.44 -4.67
CA SER A 858 15.02 -24.13 -5.25
C SER A 858 14.49 -24.18 -6.69
N ALA A 859 14.72 -25.27 -7.43
CA ALA A 859 14.29 -25.37 -8.82
C ALA A 859 12.77 -25.50 -8.92
N THR A 860 12.14 -26.19 -7.96
CA THR A 860 10.68 -26.25 -7.83
C THR A 860 10.08 -24.86 -7.61
N VAL A 861 10.67 -24.04 -6.71
CA VAL A 861 10.22 -22.65 -6.50
C VAL A 861 10.32 -21.85 -7.79
N ARG A 862 11.50 -21.85 -8.42
CA ARG A 862 11.77 -21.12 -9.67
C ARG A 862 10.84 -21.52 -10.81
N LYS A 863 10.46 -22.80 -10.87
CA LYS A 863 9.53 -23.27 -11.89
C LYS A 863 8.13 -22.69 -11.68
N LEU A 864 7.66 -22.61 -10.43
CA LEU A 864 6.31 -22.10 -10.12
C LEU A 864 6.14 -20.58 -10.36
N GLU A 865 7.23 -19.81 -10.40
CA GLU A 865 7.23 -18.38 -10.78
C GLU A 865 7.41 -18.11 -12.27
N SER A 866 7.90 -19.08 -13.03
CA SER A 866 8.39 -18.84 -14.38
C SER A 866 7.27 -18.77 -15.42
N VAL A 867 7.53 -17.99 -16.47
CA VAL A 867 6.77 -18.07 -17.74
C VAL A 867 6.75 -19.50 -18.28
N ASP A 868 5.76 -19.80 -19.13
CA ASP A 868 5.55 -21.11 -19.76
C ASP A 868 5.22 -22.26 -18.78
N VAL A 869 5.04 -21.95 -17.50
CA VAL A 869 4.67 -22.94 -16.48
C VAL A 869 3.20 -22.78 -16.08
N ASN A 870 2.51 -23.93 -15.96
CA ASN A 870 1.23 -23.99 -15.28
C ASN A 870 1.41 -24.58 -13.87
N PRO A 871 1.28 -23.77 -12.80
CA PRO A 871 1.51 -24.24 -11.42
C PRO A 871 0.59 -25.40 -11.01
N MET A 872 -0.62 -25.50 -11.58
CA MET A 872 -1.56 -26.59 -11.24
C MET A 872 -1.14 -27.93 -11.83
N VAL A 873 -0.48 -27.91 -12.98
CA VAL A 873 0.12 -29.11 -13.60
C VAL A 873 1.37 -29.50 -12.84
N GLU A 874 2.23 -28.53 -12.52
CA GLU A 874 3.49 -28.79 -11.80
C GLU A 874 3.24 -29.40 -10.42
N LEU A 875 2.22 -28.91 -9.71
CA LEU A 875 1.81 -29.48 -8.45
C LEU A 875 1.01 -30.78 -8.62
N GLY A 876 0.85 -31.34 -9.81
CA GLY A 876 0.13 -32.60 -10.06
C GLY A 876 -1.35 -32.56 -9.67
N ILE A 877 -1.97 -31.37 -9.66
CA ILE A 877 -3.42 -31.18 -9.45
C ILE A 877 -4.16 -31.34 -10.79
N ALA A 878 -3.51 -30.99 -11.90
CA ALA A 878 -3.96 -31.18 -13.27
C ALA A 878 -3.05 -32.17 -14.03
N GLY A 879 -3.57 -32.82 -15.09
CA GLY A 879 -2.79 -33.73 -15.94
C GLY A 879 -2.00 -33.02 -17.06
N GLU A 880 -1.06 -33.70 -17.72
CA GLU A 880 -0.13 -33.11 -18.71
C GLU A 880 -0.78 -32.57 -20.01
N SER A 881 -1.97 -33.06 -20.40
CA SER A 881 -2.73 -32.56 -21.58
C SER A 881 -3.29 -31.12 -21.43
N PHE A 882 -2.82 -30.43 -20.39
CA PHE A 882 -3.19 -29.10 -19.93
C PHE A 882 -2.12 -28.04 -20.28
N ALA A 883 -0.94 -28.47 -20.77
CA ALA A 883 0.25 -27.64 -20.95
C ALA A 883 0.32 -26.80 -22.24
N THR A 884 -0.57 -26.99 -23.23
CA THR A 884 -0.48 -26.26 -24.51
C THR A 884 -1.84 -25.81 -25.03
N THR A 885 -2.07 -24.50 -25.14
CA THR A 885 -3.00 -23.93 -26.14
C THR A 885 -2.22 -23.61 -27.40
N GLY A 886 -1.84 -24.65 -28.14
CA GLY A 886 -1.43 -24.47 -29.53
C GLY A 886 -2.63 -23.97 -30.33
N THR A 887 -2.44 -22.92 -31.10
CA THR A 887 -3.42 -22.41 -32.09
C THR A 887 -3.83 -23.56 -33.01
N GLY A 888 -5.02 -24.12 -32.75
CA GLY A 888 -5.61 -25.12 -33.61
C GLY A 888 -6.03 -24.48 -34.91
N ASP A 889 -5.16 -24.54 -35.92
CA ASP A 889 -5.61 -24.56 -37.30
C ASP A 889 -6.59 -25.72 -37.47
N GLY A 890 -7.75 -25.43 -38.06
CA GLY A 890 -8.80 -26.39 -38.27
C GLY A 890 -8.34 -27.57 -39.13
N ALA A 891 -7.95 -28.67 -38.48
CA ALA A 891 -7.85 -29.96 -39.12
C ALA A 891 -9.22 -30.63 -39.07
N ALA A 892 -9.84 -30.77 -40.26
CA ALA A 892 -11.06 -31.51 -40.46
C ALA A 892 -10.96 -32.91 -39.83
N ALA A 893 -11.99 -33.28 -39.06
CA ALA A 893 -12.12 -34.58 -38.42
C ALA A 893 -12.02 -35.72 -39.44
N THR A 894 -10.93 -36.50 -39.39
CA THR A 894 -10.90 -37.85 -39.97
C THR A 894 -11.30 -38.84 -38.89
N THR A 895 -12.54 -39.29 -38.96
CA THR A 895 -13.09 -40.39 -38.16
C THR A 895 -12.29 -41.69 -38.40
N PRO A 896 -11.87 -42.43 -37.36
CA PRO A 896 -11.29 -43.75 -37.55
C PRO A 896 -12.38 -44.76 -37.94
N PHE A 897 -12.21 -45.37 -39.12
CA PHE A 897 -13.07 -46.42 -39.64
C PHE A 897 -12.80 -47.72 -38.87
N ILE A 898 -13.72 -48.14 -37.99
CA ILE A 898 -13.68 -49.46 -37.35
C ILE A 898 -14.42 -50.45 -38.26
N PRO A 899 -13.78 -51.54 -38.74
CA PRO A 899 -14.45 -52.51 -39.60
C PRO A 899 -15.59 -53.22 -38.84
N ALA A 900 -16.78 -53.26 -39.44
CA ALA A 900 -18.00 -53.85 -38.88
C ALA A 900 -17.86 -55.33 -38.43
N ALA A 901 -16.81 -56.03 -38.86
CA ALA A 901 -16.50 -57.38 -38.41
C ALA A 901 -16.03 -57.47 -36.94
N ALA A 902 -15.40 -56.41 -36.40
CA ALA A 902 -14.89 -56.40 -35.02
C ALA A 902 -16.00 -56.25 -33.97
N CYS A 903 -17.08 -55.54 -34.32
CA CYS A 903 -18.22 -55.33 -33.40
C CYS A 903 -19.09 -56.59 -33.21
N MET A 904 -19.17 -57.49 -34.19
CA MET A 904 -19.92 -58.75 -34.03
C MET A 904 -19.20 -59.78 -33.16
N ALA A 905 -17.87 -59.78 -33.11
CA ALA A 905 -17.11 -60.69 -32.25
C ALA A 905 -17.29 -60.38 -30.75
N ILE A 906 -17.38 -59.09 -30.40
CA ILE A 906 -17.54 -58.63 -29.01
C ILE A 906 -18.96 -58.94 -28.48
N VAL A 907 -19.98 -58.82 -29.33
CA VAL A 907 -21.37 -59.16 -28.96
C VAL A 907 -21.58 -60.67 -28.80
N LEU A 908 -20.93 -61.50 -29.63
CA LEU A 908 -21.00 -62.97 -29.49
C LEU A 908 -20.24 -63.50 -28.26
N LEU A 909 -19.11 -62.88 -27.88
CA LEU A 909 -18.36 -63.22 -26.66
C LEU A 909 -19.12 -62.83 -25.38
N ALA A 910 -19.81 -61.69 -25.38
CA ALA A 910 -20.64 -61.27 -24.24
C ALA A 910 -21.91 -62.14 -24.07
N ALA A 911 -22.49 -62.65 -25.17
CA ALA A 911 -23.63 -63.56 -25.13
C ALA A 911 -23.26 -65.00 -24.69
N LEU A 912 -22.01 -65.43 -24.90
CA LEU A 912 -21.52 -66.74 -24.45
C LEU A 912 -21.09 -66.75 -22.98
N LEU A 913 -20.64 -65.60 -22.45
CA LEU A 913 -20.21 -65.48 -21.05
C LEU A 913 -21.36 -65.27 -20.05
N SER A 914 -22.54 -64.83 -20.50
CA SER A 914 -23.74 -64.66 -19.65
C SER A 914 -24.57 -65.93 -19.42
N ARG A 915 -24.14 -67.09 -19.94
CA ARG A 915 -24.80 -68.40 -19.71
C ARG A 915 -24.06 -69.35 -18.76
N ARG A 916 -22.99 -68.91 -18.10
CA ARG A 916 -22.35 -69.65 -17.00
C ARG A 916 -21.86 -68.73 -15.88
N ARG A 917 -22.80 -68.11 -15.16
CA ARG A 917 -22.82 -68.00 -13.68
C ARG A 917 -24.02 -67.19 -13.25
#